data_AF-B8M4F7-F1
#
_entry.id   AF-B8M4F7-F1
#
_cell.length_a   1.000
_cell.length_b   1.000
_cell.length_c   1.000
_cell.angle_alpha   90.00
_cell.angle_beta   90.00
_cell.angle_gamma   90.00
#
_symmetry.space_group_name_H-M   'P 1'
#
loop_
_entity.id
_entity.type
_entity.pdbx_description
1 polymer ?
#
loop_
_entity_poly.entity_id
_entity_poly.type
_entity_poly.pdbx_seq_one_letter_code
_entity_poly.pdbx_strand_id
1 'polypeptide(L)'
;MAEPISGFVLDTPTILSIGFALSFMPIAYGLGTYLIPSSQLRNRALFMWHAYDALTHLFIEGSFLYECFFSYTKIIEPVGTKALERPYYFLGRKDRIYGAQFGTGPSARLWQEYAKADHRWATADTTVISLELLTVFLAGPAAIYICYLLYKIASNRNSSKAGAQQLGTTKGKLWLVASAVATGELYGGFMTFAPEWLSANSQLDGSNPVFLWLYLVFFNMLWVFIPAWVLTEAYKEIKGAFVTVEVSSPLWDSVNDELRRGVVASNEPPAGYPPPGQPPYPQQPGYGHPPPGAPQGGYYPPPQGGHYPPGPGGPPTPGQYGGYPQRPPPAQQGYPQHGAYLPPQQGGYGQPPPGPPGAYGHPPSPGPYGAPPAQPGYGAPPLGPPAQPSFGYIPGQVAPGDFTSQANSLRKAMKGFGTDEKTLIQVLAHLDPLQMAAVRETYTKHISRDLYKDVKGETSGYFEQGLLAIIEGPLNHDAELVRDAVKGLGTKEWLLNDVLLGRSNADMREIKNAYQRKFNRSMEKDVESDLSAETKNLFKRVMSATRHEESTPFNPASIENEVKSIHGATAGRITNNVAEVCAIFAQSSDNELRAISHKFHERYHVELEKHIASQFSGHMKDALIHMLRTATDPAYRDAAALEETMAGAGTKDFQLVTRIVRLHWNKQHLDQVKKAYYHHYRRDLRDRVKGEVSGDYQTLMLALLE
;
A
#
# COMPACT_ATOMS: atom_id res chain seq x y z
N MET A 1 -9.98 -40.29 -50.13
CA MET A 1 -8.81 -40.74 -49.34
C MET A 1 -8.09 -39.48 -48.90
N ALA A 2 -7.62 -39.41 -47.65
CA ALA A 2 -6.75 -38.29 -47.26
C ALA A 2 -5.38 -38.51 -47.92
N GLU A 3 -4.79 -37.47 -48.51
CA GLU A 3 -3.39 -37.53 -48.91
C GLU A 3 -2.50 -37.55 -47.64
N PRO A 4 -1.33 -38.22 -47.67
CA PRO A 4 -0.44 -38.26 -46.53
C PRO A 4 0.03 -36.84 -46.18
N ILE A 5 0.03 -36.51 -44.88
CA ILE A 5 0.55 -35.24 -44.37
C ILE A 5 1.99 -35.07 -44.88
N SER A 6 2.22 -34.09 -45.76
CA SER A 6 3.55 -33.76 -46.24
C SER A 6 4.36 -33.19 -45.07
N GLY A 7 5.27 -34.00 -44.52
CA GLY A 7 6.15 -33.59 -43.44
C GLY A 7 7.00 -32.37 -43.83
N PHE A 8 7.52 -31.67 -42.82
CA PHE A 8 8.39 -30.50 -43.04
C PHE A 8 9.60 -30.88 -43.92
N VAL A 9 9.68 -30.28 -45.11
CA VAL A 9 10.78 -30.48 -46.05
C VAL A 9 11.82 -29.38 -45.83
N LEU A 10 12.98 -29.74 -45.28
CA LEU A 10 14.13 -28.83 -45.16
C LEU A 10 14.85 -28.72 -46.51
N ASP A 11 14.23 -28.01 -47.45
CA ASP A 11 14.78 -27.74 -48.77
C ASP A 11 15.73 -26.52 -48.79
N THR A 12 16.40 -26.28 -49.93
CA THR A 12 17.34 -25.16 -50.07
C THR A 12 16.71 -23.79 -49.82
N PRO A 13 15.49 -23.46 -50.34
CA PRO A 13 14.75 -22.26 -49.94
C PRO A 13 14.56 -22.12 -48.43
N THR A 14 14.14 -23.19 -47.75
CA THR A 14 13.93 -23.23 -46.29
C THR A 14 15.23 -22.96 -45.54
N ILE A 15 16.32 -23.64 -45.91
CA ILE A 15 17.65 -23.48 -45.30
C ILE A 15 18.17 -22.05 -45.48
N LEU A 16 18.06 -21.47 -46.69
CA LEU A 16 18.51 -20.12 -46.98
C LEU A 16 17.68 -19.06 -46.23
N SER A 17 16.37 -19.27 -46.11
CA SER A 17 15.46 -18.34 -45.41
C SER A 17 15.71 -18.31 -43.91
N ILE A 18 15.82 -19.48 -43.27
CA ILE A 18 16.18 -19.59 -41.84
C ILE A 18 17.61 -19.07 -41.62
N GLY A 19 18.55 -19.42 -42.50
CA GLY A 19 19.94 -18.95 -42.42
C GLY A 19 20.07 -17.43 -42.52
N PHE A 20 19.28 -16.79 -43.39
CA PHE A 20 19.22 -15.33 -43.50
C PHE A 20 18.66 -14.70 -42.20
N ALA A 21 17.51 -15.16 -41.71
CA ALA A 21 16.89 -14.62 -40.51
C ALA A 21 17.75 -14.78 -39.24
N LEU A 22 18.44 -15.91 -39.10
CA LEU A 22 19.36 -16.15 -37.98
C LEU A 22 20.70 -15.42 -38.13
N SER A 23 21.08 -14.96 -39.33
CA SER A 23 22.36 -14.27 -39.57
C SER A 23 22.45 -12.90 -38.85
N PHE A 24 21.33 -12.29 -38.50
CA PHE A 24 21.31 -11.00 -37.82
C PHE A 24 21.72 -11.09 -36.35
N MET A 25 21.52 -12.24 -35.68
CA MET A 25 21.96 -12.44 -34.30
C MET A 25 23.49 -12.34 -34.12
N PRO A 26 24.36 -13.05 -34.89
CA PRO A 26 25.80 -12.88 -34.78
C PRO A 26 26.29 -11.51 -35.28
N ILE A 27 25.58 -10.83 -36.19
CA ILE A 27 25.90 -9.45 -36.59
C ILE A 27 25.64 -8.48 -35.43
N ALA A 28 24.45 -8.55 -34.81
CA ALA A 28 24.09 -7.75 -33.64
C ALA A 28 25.01 -8.04 -32.43
N TYR A 29 25.40 -9.30 -32.23
CA TYR A 29 26.40 -9.70 -31.25
C TYR A 29 27.79 -9.12 -31.55
N GLY A 30 28.24 -9.17 -32.80
CA GLY A 30 29.51 -8.58 -33.23
C GLY A 30 29.55 -7.06 -33.02
N LEU A 31 28.50 -6.35 -33.44
CA LEU A 31 28.37 -4.90 -33.23
C LEU A 31 28.29 -4.55 -31.74
N GLY A 32 27.48 -5.26 -30.95
CA GLY A 32 27.36 -5.05 -29.51
C GLY A 32 28.63 -5.38 -28.73
N THR A 33 29.40 -6.38 -29.15
CA THR A 33 30.70 -6.70 -28.53
C THR A 33 31.79 -5.70 -28.90
N TYR A 34 31.78 -5.14 -30.12
CA TYR A 34 32.73 -4.12 -30.57
C TYR A 34 32.44 -2.72 -29.99
N LEU A 35 31.17 -2.30 -30.00
CA LEU A 35 30.78 -0.92 -29.66
C LEU A 35 30.48 -0.69 -28.17
N ILE A 36 30.13 -1.75 -27.40
CA ILE A 36 29.81 -1.62 -25.97
C ILE A 36 30.83 -2.39 -25.11
N PRO A 37 31.50 -1.73 -24.13
CA PRO A 37 32.47 -2.37 -23.24
C PRO A 37 31.92 -3.57 -22.49
N SER A 38 32.77 -4.58 -22.26
CA SER A 38 32.43 -5.80 -21.51
C SER A 38 32.00 -5.54 -20.06
N SER A 39 32.39 -4.42 -19.46
CA SER A 39 31.94 -3.98 -18.14
C SER A 39 30.49 -3.50 -18.09
N GLN A 40 29.86 -3.22 -19.24
CA GLN A 40 28.48 -2.69 -19.31
C GLN A 40 27.50 -3.75 -19.83
N LEU A 41 27.50 -4.95 -19.21
CA LEU A 41 26.75 -6.13 -19.66
C LEU A 41 25.28 -5.85 -20.02
N ARG A 42 24.54 -5.08 -19.20
CA ARG A 42 23.15 -4.68 -19.50
C ARG A 42 23.06 -3.84 -20.78
N ASN A 43 23.89 -2.81 -20.91
CA ASN A 43 23.88 -1.92 -22.09
C ASN A 43 24.31 -2.70 -23.35
N ARG A 44 25.19 -3.69 -23.19
CA ARG A 44 25.61 -4.60 -24.27
C ARG A 44 24.46 -5.50 -24.72
N ALA A 45 23.72 -6.10 -23.79
CA ALA A 45 22.52 -6.89 -24.09
C ALA A 45 21.41 -6.03 -24.74
N LEU A 46 21.14 -4.83 -24.20
CA LEU A 46 20.21 -3.87 -24.80
C LEU A 46 20.63 -3.49 -26.23
N PHE A 47 21.92 -3.27 -26.49
CA PHE A 47 22.41 -2.97 -27.84
C PHE A 47 22.21 -4.17 -28.78
N MET A 48 22.53 -5.38 -28.31
CA MET A 48 22.38 -6.61 -29.10
C MET A 48 20.92 -6.88 -29.46
N TRP A 49 19.96 -6.62 -28.56
CA TRP A 49 18.54 -6.69 -28.91
C TRP A 49 18.18 -5.66 -29.98
N HIS A 50 18.32 -4.36 -29.71
CA HIS A 50 17.84 -3.32 -30.63
C HIS A 50 18.61 -3.29 -31.98
N ALA A 51 19.82 -3.86 -32.04
CA ALA A 51 20.53 -4.07 -33.31
C ALA A 51 19.97 -5.26 -34.11
N TYR A 52 19.47 -6.31 -33.45
CA TYR A 52 18.76 -7.41 -34.09
C TYR A 52 17.36 -6.97 -34.55
N ASP A 53 16.61 -6.30 -33.66
CA ASP A 53 15.32 -5.63 -33.89
C ASP A 53 15.36 -4.76 -35.17
N ALA A 54 16.31 -3.81 -35.21
CA ALA A 54 16.51 -2.91 -36.35
C ALA A 54 16.81 -3.65 -37.67
N LEU A 55 17.54 -4.77 -37.62
CA LEU A 55 17.84 -5.55 -38.81
C LEU A 55 16.62 -6.34 -39.28
N THR A 56 15.84 -6.92 -38.37
CA THR A 56 14.58 -7.62 -38.68
C THR A 56 13.59 -6.66 -39.32
N HIS A 57 13.29 -5.52 -38.68
CA HIS A 57 12.36 -4.53 -39.23
C HIS A 57 12.81 -4.03 -40.62
N LEU A 58 14.07 -3.61 -40.78
CA LEU A 58 14.49 -2.95 -42.02
C LEU A 58 14.75 -3.91 -43.20
N PHE A 59 15.13 -5.17 -42.95
CA PHE A 59 15.51 -6.12 -44.02
C PHE A 59 14.57 -7.31 -44.17
N ILE A 60 13.91 -7.76 -43.10
CA ILE A 60 12.89 -8.82 -43.18
C ILE A 60 11.54 -8.15 -43.46
N GLU A 61 10.97 -7.40 -42.53
CA GLU A 61 9.62 -6.81 -42.65
C GLU A 61 9.55 -5.76 -43.78
N GLY A 62 10.61 -4.96 -43.95
CA GLY A 62 10.75 -4.04 -45.08
C GLY A 62 10.69 -4.75 -46.45
N SER A 63 11.11 -6.02 -46.52
CA SER A 63 10.94 -6.84 -47.72
C SER A 63 9.52 -7.41 -47.87
N PHE A 64 8.81 -7.70 -46.77
CA PHE A 64 7.38 -8.07 -46.83
C PHE A 64 6.54 -6.94 -47.40
N LEU A 65 6.75 -5.71 -46.92
CA LEU A 65 6.10 -4.52 -47.48
C LEU A 65 6.43 -4.37 -48.96
N TYR A 66 7.68 -4.54 -49.37
CA TYR A 66 8.05 -4.50 -50.79
C TYR A 66 7.24 -5.51 -51.63
N GLU A 67 7.18 -6.78 -51.21
CA GLU A 67 6.39 -7.79 -51.90
C GLU A 67 4.88 -7.43 -51.92
N CYS A 68 4.34 -6.88 -50.83
CA CYS A 68 2.94 -6.47 -50.72
C CYS A 68 2.57 -5.27 -51.60
N PHE A 69 3.51 -4.36 -51.88
CA PHE A 69 3.25 -3.17 -52.72
C PHE A 69 3.66 -3.34 -54.19
N PHE A 70 4.58 -4.28 -54.50
CA PHE A 70 5.17 -4.41 -55.85
C PHE A 70 5.02 -5.78 -56.51
N SER A 71 4.89 -6.88 -55.77
CA SER A 71 4.64 -8.21 -56.35
C SER A 71 3.14 -8.48 -56.49
N TYR A 72 2.69 -8.74 -57.72
CA TYR A 72 1.27 -8.97 -58.02
C TYR A 72 1.08 -9.87 -59.24
N THR A 73 -0.05 -10.57 -59.28
CA THR A 73 -0.59 -11.15 -60.52
C THR A 73 -1.82 -10.39 -61.00
N LYS A 74 -2.13 -10.44 -62.30
CA LYS A 74 -3.37 -9.89 -62.84
C LYS A 74 -4.51 -10.91 -62.71
N ILE A 75 -5.71 -10.43 -62.40
CA ILE A 75 -6.91 -11.27 -62.42
C ILE A 75 -7.38 -11.39 -63.86
N ILE A 76 -7.38 -12.61 -64.39
CA ILE A 76 -7.96 -12.94 -65.70
C ILE A 76 -9.33 -13.58 -65.43
N GLU A 77 -10.39 -12.78 -65.42
CA GLU A 77 -11.75 -13.30 -65.31
C GLU A 77 -12.21 -13.87 -66.66
N PRO A 78 -12.61 -15.14 -66.76
CA PRO A 78 -13.19 -15.68 -67.98
C PRO A 78 -14.60 -15.10 -68.20
N VAL A 79 -14.88 -14.69 -69.44
CA VAL A 79 -16.15 -14.04 -69.81
C VAL A 79 -17.33 -14.97 -69.49
N GLY A 80 -18.17 -14.56 -68.53
CA GLY A 80 -19.42 -15.24 -68.19
C GLY A 80 -19.49 -15.84 -66.78
N THR A 81 -18.40 -15.95 -66.03
CA THR A 81 -18.48 -16.28 -64.60
C THR A 81 -18.88 -15.07 -63.77
N LYS A 82 -19.71 -15.26 -62.74
CA LYS A 82 -19.86 -14.24 -61.68
C LYS A 82 -18.48 -14.00 -61.05
N ALA A 83 -18.04 -12.75 -61.01
CA ALA A 83 -16.82 -12.36 -60.31
C ALA A 83 -16.89 -12.86 -58.86
N LEU A 84 -15.77 -13.39 -58.34
CA LEU A 84 -15.66 -13.75 -56.94
C LEU A 84 -15.80 -12.47 -56.11
N GLU A 85 -16.90 -12.36 -55.35
CA GLU A 85 -17.19 -11.20 -54.50
C GLU A 85 -16.18 -11.10 -53.35
N ARG A 86 -15.08 -10.40 -53.62
CA ARG A 86 -14.06 -10.09 -52.61
C ARG A 86 -14.56 -8.94 -51.73
N PRO A 87 -14.54 -9.07 -50.39
CA PRO A 87 -15.02 -8.01 -49.50
C PRO A 87 -14.19 -6.71 -49.55
N TYR A 88 -12.95 -6.78 -50.06
CA TYR A 88 -12.08 -5.62 -50.22
C TYR A 88 -11.10 -5.78 -51.40
N TYR A 89 -10.56 -4.65 -51.88
CA TYR A 89 -9.53 -4.59 -52.92
C TYR A 89 -8.34 -3.76 -52.41
N PHE A 90 -7.16 -4.37 -52.31
CA PHE A 90 -5.95 -3.66 -51.87
C PHE A 90 -5.63 -2.49 -52.82
N LEU A 91 -5.39 -1.31 -52.25
CA LEU A 91 -5.20 -0.04 -52.98
C LEU A 91 -6.33 0.30 -53.98
N GLY A 92 -7.53 -0.25 -53.79
CA GLY A 92 -8.66 -0.09 -54.72
C GLY A 92 -8.47 -0.77 -56.09
N ARG A 93 -7.41 -1.56 -56.27
CA ARG A 93 -7.06 -2.19 -57.56
C ARG A 93 -7.88 -3.47 -57.78
N LYS A 94 -8.84 -3.40 -58.71
CA LYS A 94 -9.70 -4.55 -59.07
C LYS A 94 -9.09 -5.52 -60.08
N ASP A 95 -8.00 -5.14 -60.74
CA ASP A 95 -7.39 -5.88 -61.87
C ASP A 95 -6.30 -6.88 -61.45
N ARG A 96 -6.00 -6.99 -60.15
CA ARG A 96 -4.79 -7.66 -59.64
C ARG A 96 -4.93 -8.13 -58.20
N ILE A 97 -4.01 -9.00 -57.78
CA ILE A 97 -3.83 -9.47 -56.41
C ILE A 97 -2.36 -9.29 -56.04
N TYR A 98 -2.08 -8.75 -54.84
CA TYR A 98 -0.74 -8.46 -54.36
C TYR A 98 -0.26 -9.46 -53.29
N GLY A 99 1.06 -9.55 -53.10
CA GLY A 99 1.71 -10.32 -52.03
C GLY A 99 2.87 -11.21 -52.51
N ALA A 100 3.65 -11.70 -51.54
CA ALA A 100 4.87 -12.46 -51.77
C ALA A 100 4.69 -13.73 -52.61
N GLN A 101 3.51 -14.38 -52.59
CA GLN A 101 3.25 -15.56 -53.44
C GLN A 101 3.38 -15.30 -54.96
N PHE A 102 3.30 -14.03 -55.39
CA PHE A 102 3.46 -13.65 -56.80
C PHE A 102 4.88 -13.19 -57.16
N GLY A 103 5.75 -13.00 -56.16
CA GLY A 103 7.14 -12.64 -56.36
C GLY A 103 8.03 -13.86 -56.65
N THR A 104 9.12 -13.63 -57.38
CA THR A 104 10.09 -14.68 -57.75
C THR A 104 11.48 -14.47 -57.15
N GLY A 105 11.73 -13.31 -56.53
CA GLY A 105 13.02 -12.95 -55.93
C GLY A 105 13.25 -13.56 -54.53
N PRO A 106 14.45 -13.37 -53.94
CA PRO A 106 14.79 -13.95 -52.64
C PRO A 106 13.87 -13.51 -51.48
N SER A 107 13.45 -12.24 -51.48
CA SER A 107 12.45 -11.68 -50.56
C SER A 107 11.10 -12.40 -50.64
N ALA A 108 10.59 -12.60 -51.86
CA ALA A 108 9.39 -13.38 -52.10
C ALA A 108 9.50 -14.82 -51.59
N ARG A 109 10.68 -15.45 -51.73
CA ARG A 109 10.91 -16.81 -51.21
C ARG A 109 10.94 -16.88 -49.69
N LEU A 110 11.59 -15.93 -49.02
CA LEU A 110 11.57 -15.81 -47.54
C LEU A 110 10.12 -15.80 -47.00
N TRP A 111 9.24 -15.04 -47.66
CA TRP A 111 7.85 -14.92 -47.22
C TRP A 111 6.94 -16.06 -47.66
N GLN A 112 7.19 -16.67 -48.82
CA GLN A 112 6.57 -17.95 -49.19
C GLN A 112 6.95 -19.08 -48.21
N GLU A 113 8.16 -19.04 -47.64
CA GLU A 113 8.60 -19.98 -46.61
C GLU A 113 7.92 -19.72 -45.25
N TYR A 114 7.85 -18.47 -44.78
CA TYR A 114 7.13 -18.15 -43.54
C TYR A 114 5.63 -18.42 -43.67
N ALA A 115 5.05 -18.20 -44.86
CA ALA A 115 3.65 -18.44 -45.13
C ALA A 115 3.22 -19.92 -45.17
N LYS A 116 4.16 -20.86 -45.04
CA LYS A 116 3.84 -22.26 -44.71
C LYS A 116 3.26 -22.39 -43.29
N ALA A 117 3.63 -21.49 -42.37
CA ALA A 117 3.17 -21.47 -40.98
C ALA A 117 2.08 -20.42 -40.70
N ASP A 118 2.12 -19.25 -41.36
CA ASP A 118 1.10 -18.19 -41.26
C ASP A 118 0.74 -17.66 -42.66
N HIS A 119 -0.38 -18.14 -43.21
CA HIS A 119 -0.76 -17.92 -44.61
C HIS A 119 -0.95 -16.44 -44.98
N ARG A 120 -1.15 -15.54 -44.01
CA ARG A 120 -1.33 -14.10 -44.28
C ARG A 120 -0.13 -13.51 -45.01
N TRP A 121 1.09 -13.95 -44.66
CA TRP A 121 2.36 -13.48 -45.23
C TRP A 121 2.59 -13.87 -46.69
N ALA A 122 1.78 -14.77 -47.26
CA ALA A 122 1.77 -15.01 -48.71
C ALA A 122 1.12 -13.85 -49.49
N THR A 123 0.32 -13.01 -48.82
CA THR A 123 -0.64 -12.09 -49.42
C THR A 123 -0.47 -10.67 -48.90
N ALA A 124 -1.09 -9.69 -49.58
CA ALA A 124 -1.21 -8.34 -49.05
C ALA A 124 -2.34 -8.23 -48.00
N ASP A 125 -2.17 -8.90 -46.84
CA ASP A 125 -3.12 -8.79 -45.72
C ASP A 125 -3.10 -7.38 -45.11
N THR A 126 -4.28 -6.76 -44.98
CA THR A 126 -4.38 -5.37 -44.52
C THR A 126 -4.09 -5.18 -43.04
N THR A 127 -4.22 -6.22 -42.21
CA THR A 127 -3.91 -6.17 -40.78
C THR A 127 -2.40 -6.22 -40.60
N VAL A 128 -1.74 -7.22 -41.18
CA VAL A 128 -0.28 -7.39 -41.12
C VAL A 128 0.40 -6.16 -41.72
N ILE A 129 0.04 -5.72 -42.93
CA ILE A 129 0.60 -4.49 -43.54
C ILE A 129 0.44 -3.26 -42.64
N SER A 130 -0.67 -3.13 -41.89
CA SER A 130 -0.88 -1.99 -40.99
C SER A 130 0.05 -2.00 -39.77
N LEU A 131 0.49 -3.19 -39.33
CA LEU A 131 1.52 -3.34 -38.30
C LEU A 131 2.92 -3.11 -38.90
N GLU A 132 3.25 -3.78 -40.00
CA GLU A 132 4.57 -3.69 -40.63
C GLU A 132 4.91 -2.28 -41.12
N LEU A 133 3.91 -1.48 -41.51
CA LEU A 133 4.12 -0.05 -41.81
C LEU A 133 4.61 0.75 -40.59
N LEU A 134 4.27 0.35 -39.37
CA LEU A 134 4.74 0.99 -38.14
C LEU A 134 6.10 0.45 -37.70
N THR A 135 6.32 -0.87 -37.79
CA THR A 135 7.61 -1.45 -37.41
C THR A 135 8.74 -1.00 -38.35
N VAL A 136 8.53 -1.07 -39.67
CA VAL A 136 9.53 -0.70 -40.69
C VAL A 136 9.86 0.79 -40.66
N PHE A 137 8.86 1.67 -40.56
CA PHE A 137 9.06 3.13 -40.66
C PHE A 137 9.23 3.85 -39.32
N LEU A 138 8.86 3.24 -38.18
CA LEU A 138 9.05 3.82 -36.85
C LEU A 138 9.94 2.97 -35.94
N ALA A 139 9.64 1.67 -35.75
CA ALA A 139 10.38 0.82 -34.79
C ALA A 139 11.84 0.59 -35.22
N GLY A 140 12.10 0.18 -36.47
CA GLY A 140 13.45 0.01 -37.02
C GLY A 140 14.35 1.24 -36.87
N PRO A 141 13.92 2.44 -37.33
CA PRO A 141 14.65 3.69 -37.11
C PRO A 141 14.81 4.06 -35.62
N ALA A 142 13.81 3.78 -34.77
CA ALA A 142 13.90 4.00 -33.34
C ALA A 142 14.89 3.04 -32.64
N ALA A 143 14.97 1.78 -33.07
CA ALA A 143 15.91 0.78 -32.60
C ALA A 143 17.35 1.13 -33.00
N ILE A 144 17.58 1.64 -34.23
CA ILE A 144 18.87 2.27 -34.61
C ILE A 144 19.21 3.44 -33.69
N TYR A 145 18.23 4.30 -33.37
CA TYR A 145 18.45 5.44 -32.48
C TYR A 145 18.78 4.99 -31.04
N ILE A 146 18.15 3.93 -30.54
CA ILE A 146 18.47 3.29 -29.26
C ILE A 146 19.92 2.77 -29.26
N CYS A 147 20.36 2.06 -30.31
CA CYS A 147 21.74 1.62 -30.46
C CYS A 147 22.73 2.81 -30.47
N TYR A 148 22.42 3.90 -31.18
CA TYR A 148 23.23 5.13 -31.15
C TYR A 148 23.31 5.74 -29.74
N LEU A 149 22.19 5.82 -29.01
CA LEU A 149 22.16 6.35 -27.65
C LEU A 149 22.95 5.46 -26.67
N LEU A 150 22.84 4.13 -26.79
CA LEU A 150 23.61 3.17 -26.00
C LEU A 150 25.12 3.28 -26.27
N TYR A 151 25.54 3.38 -27.54
CA TYR A 151 26.93 3.65 -27.91
C TYR A 151 27.43 4.98 -27.33
N LYS A 152 26.60 6.04 -27.38
CA LYS A 152 26.95 7.36 -26.81
C LYS A 152 27.05 7.35 -25.29
N ILE A 153 26.20 6.59 -24.60
CA ILE A 153 26.29 6.35 -23.15
C ILE A 153 27.57 5.57 -22.81
N ALA A 154 27.86 4.50 -23.56
CA ALA A 154 29.03 3.65 -23.35
C ALA A 154 30.36 4.37 -23.63
N SER A 155 30.38 5.31 -24.58
CA SER A 155 31.56 6.06 -24.99
C SER A 155 31.84 7.31 -24.16
N ASN A 156 30.92 7.74 -23.29
CA ASN A 156 31.12 8.96 -22.51
C ASN A 156 32.13 8.74 -21.36
N ARG A 157 33.25 9.47 -21.42
CA ARG A 157 34.33 9.47 -20.40
C ARG A 157 34.48 10.81 -19.68
N ASN A 158 33.54 11.75 -19.85
CA ASN A 158 33.67 13.12 -19.38
C ASN A 158 33.01 13.34 -18.02
N SER A 159 33.82 13.42 -16.96
CA SER A 159 33.39 13.62 -15.57
C SER A 159 32.93 15.04 -15.22
N SER A 160 32.86 15.97 -16.17
CA SER A 160 32.37 17.34 -15.91
C SER A 160 30.85 17.39 -15.69
N LYS A 161 30.37 18.41 -14.97
CA LYS A 161 28.93 18.63 -14.72
C LYS A 161 28.12 18.72 -16.03
N ALA A 162 28.68 19.33 -17.07
CA ALA A 162 28.08 19.39 -18.41
C ALA A 162 28.04 18.00 -19.09
N GLY A 163 29.11 17.21 -18.96
CA GLY A 163 29.15 15.82 -19.43
C GLY A 163 28.12 14.92 -18.73
N ALA A 164 27.95 15.10 -17.42
CA ALA A 164 26.93 14.41 -16.63
C ALA A 164 25.49 14.81 -17.02
N GLN A 165 25.23 16.11 -17.22
CA GLN A 165 23.93 16.59 -17.71
C GLN A 165 23.60 16.01 -19.10
N GLN A 166 24.57 16.05 -20.02
CA GLN A 166 24.40 15.46 -21.36
C GLN A 166 24.19 13.94 -21.31
N LEU A 167 24.85 13.23 -20.39
CA LEU A 167 24.63 11.80 -20.16
C LEU A 167 23.21 11.53 -19.63
N GLY A 168 22.73 12.31 -18.67
CA GLY A 168 21.36 12.24 -18.16
C GLY A 168 20.31 12.47 -19.26
N THR A 169 20.48 13.50 -20.08
CA THR A 169 19.60 13.74 -21.25
C THR A 169 19.65 12.57 -22.25
N THR A 170 20.83 11.95 -22.46
CA THR A 170 20.99 10.81 -23.36
C THR A 170 20.29 9.55 -22.80
N LYS A 171 20.37 9.30 -21.48
CA LYS A 171 19.61 8.25 -20.79
C LYS A 171 18.10 8.48 -20.83
N GLY A 172 17.63 9.71 -20.61
CA GLY A 172 16.20 10.03 -20.67
C GLY A 172 15.61 9.77 -22.06
N LYS A 173 16.34 10.14 -23.12
CA LYS A 173 15.96 9.81 -24.51
C LYS A 173 15.98 8.30 -24.77
N LEU A 174 16.98 7.57 -24.25
CA LEU A 174 17.05 6.11 -24.39
C LEU A 174 15.80 5.45 -23.83
N TRP A 175 15.44 5.73 -22.58
CA TRP A 175 14.34 5.05 -21.91
C TRP A 175 12.96 5.47 -22.43
N LEU A 176 12.80 6.71 -22.90
CA LEU A 176 11.59 7.14 -23.61
C LEU A 176 11.37 6.32 -24.89
N VAL A 177 12.38 6.22 -25.74
CA VAL A 177 12.26 5.56 -27.06
C VAL A 177 12.21 4.03 -26.90
N ALA A 178 13.02 3.45 -26.03
CA ALA A 178 13.01 2.00 -25.76
C ALA A 178 11.70 1.53 -25.15
N SER A 179 11.05 2.32 -24.28
CA SER A 179 9.73 1.97 -23.77
C SER A 179 8.65 2.06 -24.85
N ALA A 180 8.75 3.04 -25.76
CA ALA A 180 7.80 3.19 -26.87
C ALA A 180 7.89 2.03 -27.86
N VAL A 181 9.10 1.65 -28.28
CA VAL A 181 9.34 0.46 -29.13
C VAL A 181 8.85 -0.80 -28.42
N ALA A 182 9.31 -1.07 -27.19
CA ALA A 182 8.91 -2.29 -26.47
C ALA A 182 7.39 -2.40 -26.20
N THR A 183 6.67 -1.27 -26.11
CA THR A 183 5.19 -1.29 -26.04
C THR A 183 4.57 -1.57 -27.40
N GLY A 184 5.16 -1.03 -28.48
CA GLY A 184 4.82 -1.33 -29.86
C GLY A 184 4.94 -2.81 -30.19
N GLU A 185 6.06 -3.44 -29.86
CA GLU A 185 6.31 -4.87 -30.14
C GLU A 185 5.30 -5.78 -29.44
N LEU A 186 4.98 -5.52 -28.17
CA LEU A 186 3.97 -6.27 -27.42
C LEU A 186 2.56 -6.11 -28.01
N TYR A 187 2.24 -4.90 -28.48
CA TYR A 187 0.97 -4.63 -29.17
C TYR A 187 0.92 -5.27 -30.56
N GLY A 188 2.01 -5.24 -31.32
CA GLY A 188 2.16 -5.89 -32.62
C GLY A 188 1.96 -7.40 -32.50
N GLY A 189 2.70 -8.06 -31.60
CA GLY A 189 2.52 -9.49 -31.31
C GLY A 189 1.09 -9.83 -30.89
N PHE A 190 0.46 -9.01 -30.04
CA PHE A 190 -0.95 -9.20 -29.69
C PHE A 190 -1.88 -9.08 -30.91
N MET A 191 -1.70 -8.07 -31.75
CA MET A 191 -2.51 -7.85 -32.96
C MET A 191 -2.25 -8.88 -34.07
N THR A 192 -1.08 -9.52 -34.10
CA THR A 192 -0.78 -10.62 -35.02
C THR A 192 -1.49 -11.92 -34.62
N PHE A 193 -1.64 -12.21 -33.32
CA PHE A 193 -2.21 -13.48 -32.85
C PHE A 193 -3.66 -13.42 -32.34
N ALA A 194 -4.10 -12.33 -31.71
CA ALA A 194 -5.44 -12.22 -31.15
C ALA A 194 -6.56 -12.34 -32.20
N PRO A 195 -6.47 -11.76 -33.43
CA PRO A 195 -7.44 -12.01 -34.49
C PRO A 195 -7.53 -13.48 -34.89
N GLU A 196 -6.42 -14.22 -34.83
CA GLU A 196 -6.40 -15.64 -35.15
C GLU A 196 -6.99 -16.50 -34.03
N TRP A 197 -6.74 -16.18 -32.76
CA TRP A 197 -7.45 -16.83 -31.65
C TRP A 197 -8.97 -16.62 -31.73
N LEU A 198 -9.41 -15.49 -32.28
CA LEU A 198 -10.83 -15.20 -32.55
C LEU A 198 -11.35 -15.85 -33.85
N SER A 199 -10.49 -16.09 -34.85
CA SER A 199 -10.82 -16.78 -36.12
C SER A 199 -10.68 -18.31 -36.04
N ALA A 200 -10.38 -18.86 -34.86
CA ALA A 200 -10.04 -20.26 -34.62
C ALA A 200 -8.78 -20.75 -35.38
N ASN A 201 -7.78 -19.86 -35.49
CA ASN A 201 -6.49 -20.04 -36.15
C ASN A 201 -6.61 -20.33 -37.66
N SER A 202 -7.55 -19.67 -38.34
CA SER A 202 -7.89 -19.94 -39.75
C SER A 202 -6.73 -19.77 -40.75
N GLN A 203 -5.67 -19.05 -40.38
CA GLN A 203 -4.48 -18.77 -41.21
C GLN A 203 -3.20 -19.44 -40.68
N LEU A 204 -3.23 -20.12 -39.53
CA LEU A 204 -2.03 -20.62 -38.85
C LEU A 204 -1.93 -22.16 -38.90
N ASP A 205 -0.87 -22.70 -39.51
CA ASP A 205 -0.63 -24.15 -39.52
C ASP A 205 0.06 -24.63 -38.24
N GLY A 206 -0.75 -24.98 -37.25
CA GLY A 206 -0.30 -25.66 -36.03
C GLY A 206 -0.13 -27.19 -36.16
N SER A 207 -0.38 -27.79 -37.32
CA SER A 207 -0.36 -29.26 -37.49
C SER A 207 1.06 -29.85 -37.51
N ASN A 208 2.04 -29.04 -37.94
CA ASN A 208 3.44 -29.43 -38.03
C ASN A 208 4.22 -28.92 -36.81
N PRO A 209 4.95 -29.77 -36.06
CA PRO A 209 5.74 -29.33 -34.91
C PRO A 209 6.79 -28.25 -35.23
N VAL A 210 7.30 -28.18 -36.46
CA VAL A 210 8.26 -27.13 -36.86
C VAL A 210 7.55 -25.80 -37.08
N PHE A 211 6.40 -25.79 -37.75
CA PHE A 211 5.61 -24.57 -37.94
C PHE A 211 5.12 -24.05 -36.58
N LEU A 212 4.57 -24.92 -35.73
CA LEU A 212 4.13 -24.54 -34.39
C LEU A 212 5.29 -24.02 -33.51
N TRP A 213 6.33 -24.84 -33.27
CA TRP A 213 7.32 -24.51 -32.25
C TRP A 213 8.46 -23.60 -32.71
N LEU A 214 8.88 -23.68 -33.98
CA LEU A 214 9.94 -22.82 -34.51
C LEU A 214 9.37 -21.53 -35.12
N TYR A 215 8.41 -21.63 -36.05
CA TYR A 215 7.91 -20.46 -36.79
C TYR A 215 6.95 -19.60 -35.96
N LEU A 216 5.93 -20.22 -35.36
CA LEU A 216 4.91 -19.48 -34.60
C LEU A 216 5.38 -19.18 -33.18
N VAL A 217 5.88 -20.15 -32.40
CA VAL A 217 6.29 -19.92 -31.00
C VAL A 217 7.68 -19.29 -30.89
N PHE A 218 8.76 -19.96 -31.31
CA PHE A 218 10.13 -19.50 -31.01
C PHE A 218 10.43 -18.10 -31.56
N PHE A 219 10.15 -17.85 -32.85
CA PHE A 219 10.45 -16.54 -33.43
C PHE A 219 9.62 -15.43 -32.78
N ASN A 220 8.33 -15.63 -32.46
CA ASN A 220 7.50 -14.56 -31.88
C ASN A 220 7.70 -14.34 -30.37
N MET A 221 8.02 -15.37 -29.58
CA MET A 221 8.19 -15.22 -28.12
C MET A 221 9.40 -14.36 -27.72
N LEU A 222 10.35 -14.13 -28.64
CA LEU A 222 11.44 -13.16 -28.44
C LEU A 222 10.89 -11.72 -28.28
N TRP A 223 9.95 -11.32 -29.15
CA TRP A 223 9.22 -10.05 -29.09
C TRP A 223 8.16 -9.99 -27.96
N VAL A 224 8.02 -11.05 -27.17
CA VAL A 224 7.27 -11.01 -25.90
C VAL A 224 8.22 -10.80 -24.72
N PHE A 225 9.18 -11.72 -24.53
CA PHE A 225 10.01 -11.71 -23.32
C PHE A 225 11.01 -10.56 -23.27
N ILE A 226 11.62 -10.18 -24.40
CA ILE A 226 12.69 -9.19 -24.41
C ILE A 226 12.12 -7.75 -24.30
N PRO A 227 11.05 -7.38 -25.03
CA PRO A 227 10.30 -6.15 -24.76
C PRO A 227 9.77 -6.02 -23.32
N ALA A 228 9.22 -7.10 -22.72
CA ALA A 228 8.80 -7.08 -21.32
C ALA A 228 9.98 -6.82 -20.34
N TRP A 229 11.17 -7.36 -20.65
CA TRP A 229 12.40 -7.04 -19.90
C TRP A 229 12.86 -5.59 -20.11
N VAL A 230 12.79 -5.06 -21.33
CA VAL A 230 13.12 -3.65 -21.64
C VAL A 230 12.23 -2.69 -20.86
N LEU A 231 10.91 -2.93 -20.81
CA LEU A 231 9.97 -2.16 -19.98
C LEU A 231 10.29 -2.27 -18.49
N THR A 232 10.70 -3.46 -18.03
CA THR A 232 11.10 -3.70 -16.63
C THR A 232 12.37 -2.91 -16.25
N GLU A 233 13.37 -2.82 -17.13
CA GLU A 233 14.56 -1.98 -16.91
C GLU A 233 14.26 -0.48 -17.03
N ALA A 234 13.41 -0.09 -17.98
CA ALA A 234 12.97 1.29 -18.14
C ALA A 234 12.25 1.80 -16.87
N TYR A 235 11.31 1.01 -16.32
CA TYR A 235 10.64 1.35 -15.06
C TYR A 235 11.63 1.55 -13.90
N LYS A 236 12.66 0.68 -13.77
CA LYS A 236 13.69 0.83 -12.73
C LYS A 236 14.47 2.13 -12.87
N GLU A 237 14.92 2.48 -14.08
CA GLU A 237 15.71 3.70 -14.32
C GLU A 237 14.86 4.98 -14.23
N ILE A 238 13.62 4.96 -14.72
CA ILE A 238 12.67 6.07 -14.60
C ILE A 238 12.32 6.32 -13.13
N LYS A 239 11.93 5.27 -12.39
CA LYS A 239 11.67 5.36 -10.94
C LYS A 239 12.89 5.84 -10.18
N GLY A 240 14.07 5.31 -10.49
CA GLY A 240 15.33 5.73 -9.87
C GLY A 240 15.61 7.22 -10.11
N ALA A 241 15.35 7.73 -11.32
CA ALA A 241 15.52 9.15 -11.64
C ALA A 241 14.54 10.03 -10.84
N PHE A 242 13.25 9.72 -10.83
CA PHE A 242 12.26 10.49 -10.07
C PHE A 242 12.53 10.48 -8.56
N VAL A 243 12.82 9.31 -7.97
CA VAL A 243 13.18 9.21 -6.54
C VAL A 243 14.44 10.00 -6.22
N THR A 244 15.45 9.99 -7.11
CA THR A 244 16.68 10.77 -6.90
C THR A 244 16.41 12.28 -6.95
N VAL A 245 15.57 12.74 -7.88
CA VAL A 245 15.19 14.15 -7.99
C VAL A 245 14.42 14.62 -6.76
N GLU A 246 13.47 13.83 -6.26
CA GLU A 246 12.67 14.18 -5.08
C GLU A 246 13.52 14.28 -3.82
N VAL A 247 14.37 13.27 -3.57
CA VAL A 247 15.29 13.23 -2.41
C VAL A 247 16.41 14.27 -2.51
N SER A 248 16.71 14.78 -3.70
CA SER A 248 17.70 15.86 -3.93
C SER A 248 17.04 17.23 -4.15
N SER A 249 15.74 17.36 -3.86
CA SER A 249 14.98 18.59 -4.08
C SER A 249 15.32 19.63 -3.00
N PRO A 250 15.55 20.92 -3.35
CA PRO A 250 15.72 21.98 -2.36
C PRO A 250 14.56 22.11 -1.37
N LEU A 251 13.36 21.64 -1.74
CA LEU A 251 12.20 21.54 -0.85
C LEU A 251 12.39 20.47 0.25
N TRP A 252 12.95 19.32 -0.12
CA TRP A 252 13.28 18.25 0.83
C TRP A 252 14.39 18.69 1.79
N ASP A 253 15.42 19.38 1.29
CA ASP A 253 16.45 19.98 2.13
C ASP A 253 15.89 21.08 3.04
N SER A 254 15.04 21.99 2.56
CA SER A 254 14.48 23.06 3.40
C SER A 254 13.59 22.52 4.53
N VAL A 255 12.75 21.52 4.26
CA VAL A 255 11.92 20.87 5.29
C VAL A 255 12.80 20.14 6.32
N ASN A 256 13.87 19.47 5.88
CA ASN A 256 14.81 18.82 6.79
C ASN A 256 15.67 19.82 7.59
N ASP A 257 15.98 21.00 7.06
CA ASP A 257 16.77 22.01 7.78
C ASP A 257 15.92 22.77 8.82
N GLU A 258 14.63 23.00 8.55
CA GLU A 258 13.68 23.45 9.57
C GLU A 258 13.49 22.40 10.68
N LEU A 259 13.33 21.12 10.32
CA LEU A 259 13.27 20.02 11.30
C LEU A 259 14.56 19.94 12.14
N ARG A 260 15.75 20.09 11.53
CA ARG A 260 17.03 20.12 12.26
C ARG A 260 17.13 21.31 13.21
N ARG A 261 16.71 22.51 12.80
CA ARG A 261 16.70 23.70 13.67
C ARG A 261 15.72 23.52 14.83
N GLY A 262 14.56 22.89 14.60
CA GLY A 262 13.62 22.50 15.66
C GLY A 262 14.19 21.49 16.65
N VAL A 263 15.00 20.52 16.19
CA VAL A 263 15.62 19.48 17.04
C VAL A 263 16.86 19.98 17.80
N VAL A 264 17.62 20.95 17.27
CA VAL A 264 18.75 21.55 18.01
C VAL A 264 18.25 22.45 19.15
N ALA A 265 17.11 23.13 18.95
CA ALA A 265 16.53 24.05 19.94
C ALA A 265 15.99 23.38 21.22
N SER A 266 15.90 22.04 21.29
CA SER A 266 15.33 21.32 22.44
C SER A 266 16.35 20.78 23.46
N ASN A 267 17.66 20.96 23.23
CA ASN A 267 18.70 20.23 23.97
C ASN A 267 19.61 21.06 24.90
N GLU A 268 19.34 22.36 25.10
CA GLU A 268 19.99 23.16 26.16
C GLU A 268 19.05 23.39 27.36
N PRO A 269 19.44 23.04 28.59
CA PRO A 269 18.61 23.27 29.78
C PRO A 269 18.67 24.74 30.24
N PRO A 270 17.52 25.43 30.44
CA PRO A 270 17.52 26.84 30.80
C PRO A 270 17.93 27.07 32.26
N ALA A 271 19.04 27.80 32.46
CA ALA A 271 19.55 28.15 33.78
C ALA A 271 18.83 29.37 34.40
N GLY A 272 17.81 29.10 35.22
CA GLY A 272 17.37 29.89 36.40
C GLY A 272 17.08 31.40 36.26
N TYR A 273 15.81 31.78 36.42
CA TYR A 273 15.39 33.13 36.82
C TYR A 273 14.27 33.09 37.90
N PRO A 274 14.08 34.15 38.73
CA PRO A 274 13.15 34.15 39.86
C PRO A 274 11.67 34.39 39.48
N PRO A 275 10.70 34.25 40.41
CA PRO A 275 9.27 34.32 40.12
C PRO A 275 8.75 35.74 39.76
N PRO A 276 7.60 35.84 39.05
CA PRO A 276 7.17 37.07 38.38
C PRO A 276 6.48 38.10 39.28
N GLY A 277 6.80 39.39 39.05
CA GLY A 277 6.06 40.56 39.54
C GLY A 277 5.00 41.06 38.54
N GLN A 278 4.05 41.86 39.01
CA GLN A 278 2.92 42.39 38.22
C GLN A 278 3.29 43.63 37.36
N PRO A 279 2.51 43.95 36.31
CA PRO A 279 2.92 44.86 35.23
C PRO A 279 2.81 46.37 35.58
N PRO A 280 3.60 47.23 34.89
CA PRO A 280 3.64 48.68 35.15
C PRO A 280 2.63 49.49 34.31
N TYR A 281 2.29 50.68 34.82
CA TYR A 281 1.56 51.76 34.12
C TYR A 281 2.16 53.14 34.51
N PRO A 282 1.82 54.27 33.85
CA PRO A 282 2.80 55.06 33.09
C PRO A 282 3.51 56.18 33.87
N GLN A 283 4.58 56.72 33.30
CA GLN A 283 5.27 57.92 33.78
C GLN A 283 4.90 59.18 32.98
N GLN A 284 4.73 60.31 33.69
CA GLN A 284 5.30 61.65 33.41
C GLN A 284 4.70 62.67 34.43
N PRO A 285 5.32 63.84 34.68
CA PRO A 285 6.74 64.09 34.95
C PRO A 285 6.96 65.04 36.17
N GLY A 286 8.19 65.17 36.70
CA GLY A 286 8.54 66.36 37.50
C GLY A 286 9.50 66.20 38.68
N TYR A 287 10.44 67.13 38.78
CA TYR A 287 11.45 67.35 39.82
C TYR A 287 10.92 67.50 41.27
N GLY A 288 11.71 67.09 42.28
CA GLY A 288 11.57 67.60 43.66
C GLY A 288 12.22 66.78 44.79
N HIS A 289 13.26 67.32 45.43
CA HIS A 289 13.77 66.95 46.76
C HIS A 289 13.57 68.17 47.71
N PRO A 290 13.72 68.06 49.05
CA PRO A 290 13.24 67.09 50.05
C PRO A 290 12.41 67.90 51.11
N PRO A 291 12.36 67.69 52.46
CA PRO A 291 12.83 66.61 53.35
C PRO A 291 11.66 66.13 54.30
N PRO A 292 11.79 65.70 55.59
CA PRO A 292 10.84 64.72 56.16
C PRO A 292 9.96 65.20 57.34
N GLY A 293 8.88 64.47 57.61
CA GLY A 293 8.04 64.63 58.81
C GLY A 293 7.00 63.52 58.98
N ALA A 294 6.79 63.09 60.22
CA ALA A 294 5.72 62.19 60.69
C ALA A 294 5.00 62.85 61.89
N PRO A 295 3.94 62.30 62.52
CA PRO A 295 3.22 61.05 62.24
C PRO A 295 1.66 61.18 62.31
N GLN A 296 0.96 60.04 62.36
CA GLN A 296 -0.37 59.79 63.00
C GLN A 296 -1.66 60.48 62.51
N GLY A 297 -2.66 59.62 62.19
CA GLY A 297 -3.94 59.60 62.91
C GLY A 297 -5.24 60.03 62.19
N GLY A 298 -6.32 59.22 62.29
CA GLY A 298 -7.70 59.75 62.22
C GLY A 298 -8.75 59.02 61.37
N TYR A 299 -9.52 58.14 62.01
CA TYR A 299 -10.91 57.69 61.76
C TYR A 299 -11.85 58.38 60.72
N TYR A 300 -12.54 57.56 59.89
CA TYR A 300 -14.01 57.56 59.52
C TYR A 300 -14.71 58.85 58.96
N PRO A 301 -15.95 58.83 58.37
CA PRO A 301 -16.61 57.92 57.39
C PRO A 301 -17.35 58.72 56.23
N PRO A 302 -18.27 58.17 55.39
CA PRO A 302 -18.89 58.85 54.20
C PRO A 302 -20.30 59.46 54.45
N PRO A 303 -20.97 60.18 53.49
CA PRO A 303 -22.09 59.57 52.69
C PRO A 303 -22.55 60.22 51.32
N GLN A 304 -23.30 59.43 50.50
CA GLN A 304 -24.52 59.70 49.65
C GLN A 304 -24.72 60.87 48.61
N GLY A 305 -25.30 60.55 47.41
CA GLY A 305 -26.64 61.09 46.98
C GLY A 305 -26.89 61.85 45.62
N GLY A 306 -27.76 61.32 44.71
CA GLY A 306 -28.62 62.03 43.70
C GLY A 306 -28.02 62.58 42.37
N HIS A 307 -28.74 62.92 41.26
CA HIS A 307 -30.13 62.69 40.74
C HIS A 307 -30.30 63.01 39.20
N TYR A 308 -31.52 62.85 38.62
CA TYR A 308 -32.01 62.88 37.18
C TYR A 308 -32.24 64.30 36.55
N PRO A 309 -32.86 64.57 35.34
CA PRO A 309 -33.64 63.79 34.30
C PRO A 309 -33.13 64.03 32.82
N PRO A 310 -33.90 64.07 31.66
CA PRO A 310 -35.26 63.61 31.20
C PRO A 310 -35.29 62.89 29.79
N GLY A 311 -36.47 62.68 29.14
CA GLY A 311 -36.58 62.33 27.67
C GLY A 311 -37.95 61.79 27.10
N PRO A 312 -38.46 62.25 25.91
CA PRO A 312 -39.72 61.74 25.27
C PRO A 312 -39.78 61.61 23.69
N GLY A 313 -40.81 60.92 23.12
CA GLY A 313 -41.30 61.09 21.71
C GLY A 313 -41.88 59.86 20.93
N GLY A 314 -43.11 59.93 20.37
CA GLY A 314 -43.82 58.89 19.54
C GLY A 314 -45.37 59.09 19.49
N PRO A 315 -46.26 58.25 18.85
CA PRO A 315 -46.11 57.04 18.01
C PRO A 315 -46.49 57.29 16.51
N PRO A 316 -47.58 56.85 15.78
CA PRO A 316 -48.82 56.04 16.03
C PRO A 316 -49.11 54.87 15.01
N THR A 317 -50.37 54.33 14.93
CA THR A 317 -50.90 53.28 13.99
C THR A 317 -52.41 53.49 13.66
N PRO A 318 -53.12 52.64 12.87
CA PRO A 318 -53.84 51.44 13.41
C PRO A 318 -53.91 50.22 12.44
N GLY A 319 -54.40 49.01 12.78
CA GLY A 319 -55.00 48.42 14.01
C GLY A 319 -54.46 46.97 14.19
N GLN A 320 -55.18 45.87 14.47
CA GLN A 320 -56.46 45.43 15.10
C GLN A 320 -56.49 43.88 14.91
N TYR A 321 -56.92 42.93 15.76
CA TYR A 321 -57.44 42.77 17.13
C TYR A 321 -56.93 41.37 17.65
N GLY A 322 -57.08 40.88 18.89
CA GLY A 322 -57.67 41.42 20.13
C GLY A 322 -58.49 40.36 20.92
N GLY A 323 -57.88 39.57 21.82
CA GLY A 323 -58.55 38.56 22.65
C GLY A 323 -57.67 37.91 23.74
N TYR A 324 -58.26 37.49 24.87
CA TYR A 324 -57.62 37.15 26.18
C TYR A 324 -58.66 36.43 27.11
N PRO A 325 -58.39 35.97 28.37
CA PRO A 325 -57.18 35.36 28.99
C PRO A 325 -57.42 34.30 30.15
N GLN A 326 -56.32 33.71 30.72
CA GLN A 326 -56.17 33.12 32.11
C GLN A 326 -56.94 31.80 32.46
N ARG A 327 -56.64 30.94 33.48
CA ARG A 327 -55.55 30.76 34.51
C ARG A 327 -55.50 29.26 35.01
N PRO A 328 -54.57 28.82 35.92
CA PRO A 328 -54.33 27.41 36.30
C PRO A 328 -54.96 27.00 37.67
N PRO A 329 -54.71 25.76 38.18
CA PRO A 329 -53.55 25.49 39.06
C PRO A 329 -52.81 24.16 38.75
N PRO A 330 -51.74 23.82 39.49
CA PRO A 330 -51.92 22.79 40.53
C PRO A 330 -51.20 23.08 41.85
N ALA A 331 -51.79 22.70 42.99
CA ALA A 331 -51.14 22.76 44.30
C ALA A 331 -51.81 21.81 45.33
N GLN A 332 -50.98 20.99 46.00
CA GLN A 332 -51.26 20.31 47.29
C GLN A 332 -52.37 19.21 47.27
N GLN A 333 -52.36 18.16 48.11
CA GLN A 333 -51.50 17.77 49.24
C GLN A 333 -51.61 16.23 49.47
N GLY A 334 -50.56 15.54 49.97
CA GLY A 334 -50.67 14.15 50.46
C GLY A 334 -49.43 13.23 50.28
N TYR A 335 -48.73 12.93 51.38
CA TYR A 335 -47.67 11.91 51.55
C TYR A 335 -48.24 10.69 52.34
N PRO A 336 -47.51 9.57 52.63
CA PRO A 336 -46.12 9.14 52.29
C PRO A 336 -46.11 7.81 51.46
N GLN A 337 -45.01 7.19 50.98
CA GLN A 337 -43.73 6.81 51.61
C GLN A 337 -42.55 6.77 50.61
N HIS A 338 -41.44 7.38 51.04
CA HIS A 338 -40.04 6.89 51.07
C HIS A 338 -39.57 5.72 50.16
N GLY A 339 -38.42 5.83 49.47
CA GLY A 339 -37.57 7.01 49.33
C GLY A 339 -36.17 6.81 48.68
N ALA A 340 -35.50 7.95 48.47
CA ALA A 340 -34.08 8.17 48.12
C ALA A 340 -33.55 7.73 46.73
N TYR A 341 -32.91 8.69 46.06
CA TYR A 341 -32.10 8.59 44.82
C TYR A 341 -30.93 9.60 44.95
N LEU A 342 -30.03 9.64 43.95
CA LEU A 342 -28.89 10.60 43.77
C LEU A 342 -27.62 10.29 44.60
N PRO A 343 -26.44 10.86 44.24
CA PRO A 343 -25.84 10.93 42.89
C PRO A 343 -24.33 10.58 42.87
N PRO A 344 -23.69 10.43 41.70
CA PRO A 344 -22.23 10.27 41.60
C PRO A 344 -21.49 11.59 41.30
N GLN A 345 -20.49 11.97 42.10
CA GLN A 345 -19.35 12.81 41.66
C GLN A 345 -18.18 12.91 42.66
N GLN A 346 -16.96 12.94 42.11
CA GLN A 346 -15.68 13.50 42.59
C GLN A 346 -15.10 13.17 43.99
N GLY A 347 -13.77 13.01 44.04
CA GLY A 347 -12.95 13.04 45.25
C GLY A 347 -11.46 12.83 44.93
N GLY A 348 -10.54 13.50 45.64
CA GLY A 348 -9.10 13.36 45.42
C GLY A 348 -8.21 13.93 46.55
N TYR A 349 -7.10 13.23 46.80
CA TYR A 349 -5.88 13.59 47.56
C TYR A 349 -5.98 14.12 49.02
N GLY A 350 -5.32 13.40 49.95
CA GLY A 350 -5.01 13.86 51.33
C GLY A 350 -4.34 12.79 52.23
N GLN A 351 -3.49 13.20 53.18
CA GLN A 351 -2.76 12.39 54.20
C GLN A 351 -2.34 13.29 55.40
N PRO A 352 -1.81 12.79 56.56
CA PRO A 352 -1.95 11.48 57.24
C PRO A 352 -2.51 11.66 58.70
N PRO A 353 -1.73 11.47 59.80
CA PRO A 353 -1.40 10.26 60.60
C PRO A 353 -2.36 10.10 61.84
N PRO A 354 -2.05 9.56 63.05
CA PRO A 354 -0.94 8.74 63.61
C PRO A 354 -1.40 7.49 64.44
N GLY A 355 -0.55 6.95 65.33
CA GLY A 355 -0.86 6.03 66.47
C GLY A 355 -0.54 6.67 67.83
N PRO A 356 -0.73 6.02 69.02
CA PRO A 356 0.00 4.81 69.53
C PRO A 356 -0.89 3.92 70.48
N PRO A 357 -0.43 3.24 71.58
CA PRO A 357 0.74 2.38 71.94
C PRO A 357 0.28 0.87 72.16
N GLY A 358 0.93 -0.11 72.83
CA GLY A 358 2.28 -0.33 73.41
C GLY A 358 2.30 -0.97 74.84
N ALA A 359 2.82 -2.20 75.05
CA ALA A 359 2.99 -2.89 76.36
C ALA A 359 4.09 -4.01 76.36
N TYR A 360 4.51 -4.57 77.51
CA TYR A 360 5.84 -5.22 77.73
C TYR A 360 5.92 -6.58 78.51
N GLY A 361 6.97 -7.38 78.25
CA GLY A 361 7.63 -8.40 79.14
C GLY A 361 7.17 -9.88 79.06
N HIS A 362 7.95 -10.94 79.37
CA HIS A 362 9.42 -11.16 79.54
C HIS A 362 9.77 -12.72 79.42
N PRO A 363 11.06 -13.16 79.21
CA PRO A 363 11.53 -14.54 78.90
C PRO A 363 11.78 -15.43 80.16
N PRO A 364 12.17 -16.76 80.14
CA PRO A 364 13.05 -17.55 79.23
C PRO A 364 12.41 -18.86 78.70
N SER A 365 13.02 -20.01 78.30
CA SER A 365 14.31 -20.74 78.54
C SER A 365 14.75 -21.62 77.32
N PRO A 366 15.97 -22.23 77.29
CA PRO A 366 16.63 -22.66 76.03
C PRO A 366 16.45 -24.14 75.62
N GLY A 367 16.60 -24.40 74.30
CA GLY A 367 16.67 -25.71 73.64
C GLY A 367 17.59 -25.67 72.40
N PRO A 368 18.05 -26.82 71.85
CA PRO A 368 19.30 -26.90 71.08
C PRO A 368 19.21 -26.50 69.60
N TYR A 369 20.40 -26.23 69.04
CA TYR A 369 20.69 -25.85 67.65
C TYR A 369 19.97 -26.71 66.59
N GLY A 370 19.14 -26.05 65.78
CA GLY A 370 18.66 -26.55 64.48
C GLY A 370 19.30 -25.80 63.31
N ALA A 371 19.28 -26.40 62.12
CA ALA A 371 19.85 -25.81 60.90
C ALA A 371 19.17 -24.48 60.51
N PRO A 372 19.87 -23.55 59.81
CA PRO A 372 19.26 -22.31 59.35
C PRO A 372 18.07 -22.61 58.42
N PRO A 373 16.93 -21.91 58.56
CA PRO A 373 15.76 -22.15 57.73
C PRO A 373 16.10 -21.83 56.26
N ALA A 374 15.68 -22.72 55.36
CA ALA A 374 15.77 -22.46 53.94
C ALA A 374 14.98 -21.18 53.60
N GLN A 375 15.56 -20.32 52.76
CA GLN A 375 14.86 -19.17 52.20
C GLN A 375 13.54 -19.65 51.57
N PRO A 376 12.39 -18.99 51.84
CA PRO A 376 11.17 -19.26 51.08
C PRO A 376 11.47 -19.06 49.60
N GLY A 377 11.41 -20.13 48.82
CA GLY A 377 11.61 -20.05 47.38
C GLY A 377 10.58 -19.07 46.81
N TYR A 378 11.05 -18.06 46.09
CA TYR A 378 10.16 -17.15 45.36
C TYR A 378 9.34 -18.00 44.39
N GLY A 379 8.07 -18.21 44.73
CA GLY A 379 7.10 -18.80 43.81
C GLY A 379 7.07 -17.97 42.54
N ALA A 380 6.93 -18.62 41.39
CA ALA A 380 6.80 -17.92 40.12
C ALA A 380 5.67 -16.86 40.22
N PRO A 381 5.85 -15.66 39.64
CA PRO A 381 4.79 -14.66 39.60
C PRO A 381 3.48 -15.28 39.13
N PRO A 382 2.31 -14.93 39.72
CA PRO A 382 1.03 -15.45 39.26
C PRO A 382 0.89 -15.20 37.76
N LEU A 383 0.68 -16.27 36.99
CA LEU A 383 0.41 -16.17 35.56
C LEU A 383 -0.86 -15.32 35.39
N GLY A 384 -0.72 -14.18 34.72
CA GLY A 384 -1.84 -13.29 34.46
C GLY A 384 -2.89 -13.98 33.57
N PRO A 385 -4.16 -13.57 33.64
CA PRO A 385 -5.21 -14.13 32.80
C PRO A 385 -4.88 -13.89 31.31
N PRO A 386 -5.01 -14.91 30.44
CA PRO A 386 -4.66 -14.75 29.03
C PRO A 386 -5.56 -13.71 28.36
N ALA A 387 -5.00 -13.03 27.36
CA ALA A 387 -5.70 -12.03 26.57
C ALA A 387 -7.02 -12.59 26.03
N GLN A 388 -8.07 -11.76 26.05
CA GLN A 388 -9.34 -12.06 25.41
C GLN A 388 -9.28 -11.67 23.92
N PRO A 389 -10.11 -12.25 23.04
CA PRO A 389 -10.17 -11.82 21.65
C PRO A 389 -10.63 -10.37 21.54
N SER A 390 -10.07 -9.63 20.58
CA SER A 390 -10.45 -8.26 20.24
C SER A 390 -11.96 -8.12 19.97
N PHE A 391 -12.49 -6.90 20.13
CA PHE A 391 -13.90 -6.62 19.86
C PHE A 391 -14.27 -6.98 18.40
N GLY A 392 -15.32 -7.79 18.21
CA GLY A 392 -15.69 -8.35 16.91
C GLY A 392 -14.95 -9.62 16.48
N TYR A 393 -14.03 -10.16 17.30
CA TYR A 393 -13.33 -11.44 17.03
C TYR A 393 -13.99 -12.63 17.76
N ILE A 394 -14.88 -12.39 18.72
CA ILE A 394 -15.59 -13.43 19.45
C ILE A 394 -16.74 -13.98 18.58
N PRO A 395 -16.73 -15.27 18.18
CA PRO A 395 -17.75 -15.81 17.28
C PRO A 395 -19.17 -15.77 17.89
N GLY A 396 -20.16 -15.44 17.05
CA GLY A 396 -21.58 -15.45 17.43
C GLY A 396 -22.05 -14.24 18.25
N GLN A 397 -21.19 -13.26 18.52
CA GLN A 397 -21.63 -11.98 19.09
C GLN A 397 -22.33 -11.10 18.04
N VAL A 398 -23.42 -10.47 18.45
CA VAL A 398 -24.18 -9.46 17.69
C VAL A 398 -24.67 -8.38 18.65
N ALA A 399 -24.86 -7.15 18.17
CA ALA A 399 -25.37 -6.06 19.00
C ALA A 399 -26.87 -6.24 19.31
N PRO A 400 -27.33 -5.95 20.54
CA PRO A 400 -28.76 -5.94 20.85
C PRO A 400 -29.43 -4.70 20.23
N GLY A 401 -30.52 -4.91 19.48
CA GLY A 401 -31.30 -3.83 18.87
C GLY A 401 -32.15 -4.32 17.69
N ASP A 402 -32.97 -3.44 17.15
CA ASP A 402 -33.58 -3.63 15.83
C ASP A 402 -32.73 -2.92 14.77
N PHE A 403 -32.30 -3.66 13.76
CA PHE A 403 -31.51 -3.18 12.63
C PHE A 403 -32.29 -3.20 11.31
N THR A 404 -33.61 -3.40 11.38
CA THR A 404 -34.53 -3.46 10.24
C THR A 404 -34.55 -2.15 9.45
N SER A 405 -34.40 -1.00 10.11
CA SER A 405 -34.32 0.30 9.44
C SER A 405 -33.06 0.40 8.56
N GLN A 406 -31.91 0.01 9.09
CA GLN A 406 -30.62 0.00 8.40
C GLN A 406 -30.65 -0.97 7.22
N ALA A 407 -31.15 -2.20 7.44
CA ALA A 407 -31.27 -3.20 6.38
C ALA A 407 -32.19 -2.75 5.23
N ASN A 408 -33.32 -2.12 5.54
CA ASN A 408 -34.22 -1.55 4.53
C ASN A 408 -33.61 -0.34 3.80
N SER A 409 -32.88 0.54 4.50
CA SER A 409 -32.15 1.66 3.87
C SER A 409 -31.09 1.16 2.89
N LEU A 410 -30.30 0.16 3.27
CA LEU A 410 -29.32 -0.49 2.38
C LEU A 410 -29.99 -1.13 1.17
N ARG A 411 -31.09 -1.89 1.37
CA ARG A 411 -31.81 -2.51 0.25
C ARG A 411 -32.42 -1.46 -0.69
N LYS A 412 -32.88 -0.32 -0.16
CA LYS A 412 -33.41 0.79 -0.95
C LYS A 412 -32.32 1.50 -1.77
N ALA A 413 -31.13 1.68 -1.20
CA ALA A 413 -29.98 2.29 -1.88
C ALA A 413 -29.49 1.46 -3.09
N MET A 414 -29.75 0.16 -3.10
CA MET A 414 -29.38 -0.79 -4.18
C MET A 414 -30.62 -1.24 -4.99
N LYS A 415 -31.61 -0.37 -5.19
CA LYS A 415 -32.88 -0.73 -5.86
C LYS A 415 -33.29 0.29 -6.92
N GLY A 416 -32.82 0.09 -8.13
CA GLY A 416 -33.30 0.80 -9.30
C GLY A 416 -32.38 0.62 -10.50
N PHE A 417 -32.07 1.74 -11.14
CA PHE A 417 -30.95 1.88 -12.06
C PHE A 417 -29.95 2.83 -11.39
N GLY A 418 -28.73 2.37 -11.15
CA GLY A 418 -27.75 3.05 -10.31
C GLY A 418 -27.98 2.83 -8.81
N THR A 419 -26.98 3.25 -8.03
CA THR A 419 -26.86 3.04 -6.59
C THR A 419 -27.03 4.39 -5.86
N ASP A 420 -27.30 4.37 -4.55
CA ASP A 420 -27.17 5.53 -3.65
C ASP A 420 -25.96 5.30 -2.74
N GLU A 421 -24.77 5.59 -3.28
CA GLU A 421 -23.46 5.42 -2.63
C GLU A 421 -23.41 6.19 -1.31
N LYS A 422 -24.04 7.37 -1.26
CA LYS A 422 -24.13 8.21 -0.07
C LYS A 422 -24.89 7.51 1.05
N THR A 423 -26.05 6.91 0.77
CA THR A 423 -26.80 6.13 1.77
C THR A 423 -26.02 4.89 2.21
N LEU A 424 -25.29 4.22 1.31
CA LEU A 424 -24.41 3.10 1.69
C LEU A 424 -23.32 3.56 2.69
N ILE A 425 -22.62 4.66 2.41
CA ILE A 425 -21.58 5.23 3.30
C ILE A 425 -22.19 5.62 4.65
N GLN A 426 -23.29 6.39 4.65
CA GLN A 426 -23.93 6.90 5.86
C GLN A 426 -24.47 5.81 6.79
N VAL A 427 -24.86 4.65 6.25
CA VAL A 427 -25.29 3.50 7.06
C VAL A 427 -24.10 2.64 7.51
N LEU A 428 -23.10 2.39 6.65
CA LEU A 428 -22.06 1.39 6.92
C LEU A 428 -20.85 1.95 7.70
N ALA A 429 -20.38 3.15 7.39
CA ALA A 429 -19.11 3.68 7.92
C ALA A 429 -19.13 4.02 9.43
N HIS A 430 -20.30 3.97 10.06
CA HIS A 430 -20.50 4.33 11.46
C HIS A 430 -20.87 3.14 12.38
N LEU A 431 -21.02 1.93 11.83
CA LEU A 431 -21.38 0.73 12.60
C LEU A 431 -20.16 0.16 13.34
N ASP A 432 -20.35 -0.27 14.58
CA ASP A 432 -19.35 -1.09 15.28
C ASP A 432 -19.36 -2.55 14.76
N PRO A 433 -18.34 -3.38 15.04
CA PRO A 433 -18.26 -4.77 14.57
C PRO A 433 -19.49 -5.64 14.87
N LEU A 434 -20.15 -5.44 16.02
CA LEU A 434 -21.31 -6.21 16.45
C LEU A 434 -22.61 -5.66 15.87
N GLN A 435 -22.69 -4.34 15.66
CA GLN A 435 -23.78 -3.70 14.90
C GLN A 435 -23.73 -4.13 13.43
N MET A 436 -22.56 -4.16 12.80
CA MET A 436 -22.40 -4.62 11.42
C MET A 436 -22.76 -6.11 11.29
N ALA A 437 -22.38 -6.94 12.26
CA ALA A 437 -22.83 -8.33 12.32
C ALA A 437 -24.37 -8.44 12.41
N ALA A 438 -25.00 -7.65 13.28
CA ALA A 438 -26.46 -7.62 13.44
C ALA A 438 -27.20 -7.08 12.20
N VAL A 439 -26.68 -6.03 11.55
CA VAL A 439 -27.21 -5.50 10.27
C VAL A 439 -27.15 -6.55 9.17
N ARG A 440 -26.02 -7.28 9.04
CA ARG A 440 -25.86 -8.36 8.04
C ARG A 440 -26.79 -9.56 8.30
N GLU A 441 -26.97 -9.93 9.57
CA GLU A 441 -27.94 -10.98 9.96
C GLU A 441 -29.38 -10.53 9.69
N THR A 442 -29.72 -9.29 10.04
CA THR A 442 -31.06 -8.72 9.79
C THR A 442 -31.34 -8.59 8.29
N TYR A 443 -30.36 -8.20 7.48
CA TYR A 443 -30.50 -8.19 6.02
C TYR A 443 -30.81 -9.60 5.49
N THR A 444 -30.04 -10.60 5.93
CA THR A 444 -30.29 -12.01 5.58
C THR A 444 -31.70 -12.48 5.99
N LYS A 445 -32.14 -12.18 7.21
CA LYS A 445 -33.42 -12.66 7.76
C LYS A 445 -34.66 -11.88 7.28
N HIS A 446 -34.57 -10.56 7.15
CA HIS A 446 -35.71 -9.69 6.82
C HIS A 446 -35.83 -9.42 5.31
N ILE A 447 -34.71 -9.22 4.62
CA ILE A 447 -34.69 -8.92 3.18
C ILE A 447 -34.59 -10.21 2.33
N SER A 448 -34.23 -11.35 2.95
CA SER A 448 -33.99 -12.64 2.26
C SER A 448 -32.93 -12.54 1.15
N ARG A 449 -31.90 -11.70 1.38
CA ARG A 449 -30.79 -11.46 0.46
C ARG A 449 -29.46 -11.40 1.21
N ASP A 450 -28.36 -11.44 0.48
CA ASP A 450 -27.00 -11.40 1.01
C ASP A 450 -26.42 -9.99 0.79
N LEU A 451 -26.15 -9.27 1.89
CA LEU A 451 -25.69 -7.87 1.85
C LEU A 451 -24.34 -7.70 1.14
N TYR A 452 -23.43 -8.67 1.30
CA TYR A 452 -22.12 -8.63 0.66
C TYR A 452 -22.25 -8.83 -0.85
N LYS A 453 -23.07 -9.80 -1.28
CA LYS A 453 -23.32 -10.05 -2.71
C LYS A 453 -24.09 -8.91 -3.39
N ASP A 454 -25.04 -8.29 -2.68
CA ASP A 454 -25.77 -7.13 -3.18
C ASP A 454 -24.81 -5.95 -3.39
N VAL A 455 -24.04 -5.53 -2.38
CA VAL A 455 -23.09 -4.42 -2.52
C VAL A 455 -22.01 -4.70 -3.57
N LYS A 456 -21.54 -5.96 -3.69
CA LYS A 456 -20.59 -6.38 -4.73
C LYS A 456 -21.16 -6.34 -6.15
N GLY A 457 -22.47 -6.45 -6.32
CA GLY A 457 -23.13 -6.32 -7.63
C GLY A 457 -23.37 -4.87 -8.07
N GLU A 458 -23.39 -3.95 -7.10
CA GLU A 458 -23.91 -2.58 -7.27
C GLU A 458 -22.81 -1.50 -7.11
N THR A 459 -21.55 -1.90 -6.87
CA THR A 459 -20.39 -1.01 -6.68
C THR A 459 -19.14 -1.57 -7.38
N SER A 460 -18.04 -0.80 -7.45
CA SER A 460 -16.77 -1.27 -8.03
C SER A 460 -15.52 -0.61 -7.42
N GLY A 461 -14.35 -1.19 -7.68
CA GLY A 461 -13.04 -0.58 -7.39
C GLY A 461 -12.73 -0.43 -5.90
N TYR A 462 -11.97 0.62 -5.53
CA TYR A 462 -11.59 0.86 -4.13
C TYR A 462 -12.77 1.25 -3.22
N PHE A 463 -13.88 1.72 -3.81
CA PHE A 463 -15.14 1.93 -3.10
C PHE A 463 -15.80 0.59 -2.74
N GLU A 464 -15.93 -0.34 -3.70
CA GLU A 464 -16.36 -1.73 -3.43
C GLU A 464 -15.46 -2.38 -2.36
N GLN A 465 -14.14 -2.30 -2.51
CA GLN A 465 -13.19 -2.88 -1.55
C GLN A 465 -13.46 -2.37 -0.13
N GLY A 466 -13.62 -1.05 0.04
CA GLY A 466 -13.90 -0.45 1.34
C GLY A 466 -15.23 -0.92 1.94
N LEU A 467 -16.32 -0.91 1.17
CA LEU A 467 -17.63 -1.34 1.65
C LEU A 467 -17.66 -2.83 2.02
N LEU A 468 -17.13 -3.69 1.16
CA LEU A 468 -17.10 -5.14 1.41
C LEU A 468 -16.26 -5.49 2.64
N ALA A 469 -15.15 -4.79 2.85
CA ALA A 469 -14.30 -4.96 4.03
C ALA A 469 -14.99 -4.58 5.35
N ILE A 470 -15.86 -3.54 5.33
CA ILE A 470 -16.73 -3.21 6.47
C ILE A 470 -17.76 -4.33 6.68
N ILE A 471 -18.47 -4.73 5.62
CA ILE A 471 -19.58 -5.71 5.67
C ILE A 471 -19.13 -7.10 6.14
N GLU A 472 -17.86 -7.48 5.93
CA GLU A 472 -17.26 -8.70 6.48
C GLU A 472 -17.11 -8.66 8.01
N GLY A 473 -16.88 -7.48 8.59
CA GLY A 473 -16.44 -7.31 9.98
C GLY A 473 -14.96 -7.68 10.16
N PRO A 474 -14.31 -7.19 11.23
CA PRO A 474 -12.85 -7.20 11.35
C PRO A 474 -12.22 -8.60 11.22
N LEU A 475 -12.82 -9.61 11.86
CA LEU A 475 -12.29 -10.98 11.86
C LEU A 475 -12.36 -11.67 10.48
N ASN A 476 -13.48 -11.56 9.77
CA ASN A 476 -13.65 -12.22 8.47
C ASN A 476 -12.90 -11.48 7.36
N HIS A 477 -12.66 -10.19 7.57
CA HIS A 477 -11.82 -9.38 6.69
C HIS A 477 -10.34 -9.70 6.90
N ASP A 478 -9.83 -9.73 8.14
CA ASP A 478 -8.46 -10.19 8.44
C ASP A 478 -8.19 -11.57 7.82
N ALA A 479 -9.15 -12.51 7.88
CA ALA A 479 -9.04 -13.81 7.21
C ALA A 479 -8.97 -13.69 5.67
N GLU A 480 -9.75 -12.79 5.04
CA GLU A 480 -9.60 -12.50 3.61
C GLU A 480 -8.22 -11.93 3.31
N LEU A 481 -7.73 -10.98 4.11
CA LEU A 481 -6.45 -10.31 3.91
C LEU A 481 -5.27 -11.29 3.99
N VAL A 482 -5.28 -12.26 4.91
CA VAL A 482 -4.27 -13.34 4.89
C VAL A 482 -4.36 -14.15 3.61
N ARG A 483 -5.57 -14.50 3.14
CA ARG A 483 -5.73 -15.23 1.87
C ARG A 483 -5.27 -14.38 0.69
N ASP A 484 -5.57 -13.08 0.70
CA ASP A 484 -5.17 -12.07 -0.27
C ASP A 484 -3.66 -11.91 -0.36
N ALA A 485 -2.95 -12.10 0.76
CA ALA A 485 -1.51 -12.02 0.82
C ALA A 485 -0.80 -13.23 0.21
N VAL A 486 -1.47 -14.39 0.13
CA VAL A 486 -0.91 -15.67 -0.36
C VAL A 486 -1.78 -16.30 -1.48
N LYS A 487 -2.48 -15.46 -2.25
CA LYS A 487 -3.24 -15.86 -3.46
C LYS A 487 -2.77 -15.08 -4.69
N GLY A 488 -2.11 -15.76 -5.62
CA GLY A 488 -1.61 -15.18 -6.87
C GLY A 488 -0.18 -15.61 -7.18
N LEU A 489 0.54 -14.74 -7.87
CA LEU A 489 1.99 -14.88 -8.12
C LEU A 489 2.74 -13.92 -7.19
N GLY A 490 3.47 -14.50 -6.23
CA GLY A 490 4.19 -13.75 -5.19
C GLY A 490 3.31 -13.31 -4.01
N THR A 491 3.97 -13.07 -2.89
CA THR A 491 3.35 -12.75 -1.60
C THR A 491 3.13 -11.24 -1.45
N LYS A 492 2.12 -10.82 -0.67
CA LYS A 492 1.98 -9.44 -0.15
C LYS A 492 2.47 -9.40 1.30
N GLU A 493 3.77 -9.45 1.55
CA GLU A 493 4.29 -9.67 2.90
C GLU A 493 4.01 -8.50 3.87
N TRP A 494 3.84 -7.28 3.34
CA TRP A 494 3.34 -6.12 4.11
C TRP A 494 1.95 -6.37 4.72
N LEU A 495 1.11 -7.17 4.05
CA LEU A 495 -0.24 -7.48 4.50
C LEU A 495 -0.23 -8.56 5.59
N LEU A 496 0.70 -9.53 5.49
CA LEU A 496 0.99 -10.46 6.58
C LEU A 496 1.54 -9.72 7.80
N ASN A 497 2.42 -8.73 7.61
CA ASN A 497 2.90 -7.86 8.69
C ASN A 497 1.73 -7.18 9.40
N ASP A 498 0.95 -6.39 8.66
CA ASP A 498 -0.16 -5.60 9.19
C ASP A 498 -1.20 -6.46 9.93
N VAL A 499 -1.52 -7.67 9.43
CA VAL A 499 -2.59 -8.53 9.94
C VAL A 499 -2.16 -9.45 11.09
N LEU A 500 -0.99 -10.07 10.99
CA LEU A 500 -0.58 -11.17 11.89
C LEU A 500 0.44 -10.74 12.96
N LEU A 501 1.31 -9.77 12.69
CA LEU A 501 2.33 -9.37 13.67
C LEU A 501 1.72 -8.54 14.81
N GLY A 502 2.29 -8.67 16.02
CA GLY A 502 1.80 -7.99 17.22
C GLY A 502 0.44 -8.46 17.75
N ARG A 503 -0.24 -9.41 17.09
CA ARG A 503 -1.52 -9.97 17.56
C ARG A 503 -1.41 -10.65 18.93
N SER A 504 -2.53 -10.69 19.65
CA SER A 504 -2.68 -11.49 20.86
C SER A 504 -2.80 -12.98 20.51
N ASN A 505 -2.49 -13.87 21.46
CA ASN A 505 -2.70 -15.32 21.28
C ASN A 505 -4.19 -15.66 21.04
N ALA A 506 -5.13 -14.84 21.53
CA ALA A 506 -6.57 -15.00 21.29
C ALA A 506 -6.98 -14.58 19.87
N ASP A 507 -6.56 -13.39 19.42
CA ASP A 507 -6.80 -12.91 18.05
C ASP A 507 -6.24 -13.90 17.03
N MET A 508 -4.99 -14.34 17.22
CA MET A 508 -4.33 -15.30 16.33
C MET A 508 -5.08 -16.63 16.23
N ARG A 509 -5.68 -17.11 17.33
CA ARG A 509 -6.53 -18.32 17.30
C ARG A 509 -7.81 -18.09 16.51
N GLU A 510 -8.50 -16.96 16.71
CA GLU A 510 -9.75 -16.71 15.98
C GLU A 510 -9.54 -16.37 14.51
N ILE A 511 -8.47 -15.65 14.12
CA ILE A 511 -8.13 -15.42 12.70
C ILE A 511 -7.95 -16.77 11.98
N LYS A 512 -7.24 -17.72 12.60
CA LYS A 512 -7.06 -19.08 12.05
C LYS A 512 -8.37 -19.87 11.99
N ASN A 513 -9.21 -19.78 13.03
CA ASN A 513 -10.55 -20.37 13.02
C ASN A 513 -11.43 -19.77 11.91
N ALA A 514 -11.38 -18.45 11.69
CA ALA A 514 -12.11 -17.77 10.63
C ALA A 514 -11.60 -18.16 9.24
N TYR A 515 -10.29 -18.22 9.02
CA TYR A 515 -9.68 -18.67 7.77
C TYR A 515 -10.10 -20.12 7.41
N GLN A 516 -10.02 -21.04 8.38
CA GLN A 516 -10.46 -22.43 8.19
C GLN A 516 -11.98 -22.54 7.95
N ARG A 517 -12.81 -21.71 8.62
CA ARG A 517 -14.25 -21.62 8.36
C ARG A 517 -14.58 -21.04 6.97
N LYS A 518 -13.83 -20.04 6.49
CA LYS A 518 -14.11 -19.28 5.25
C LYS A 518 -13.60 -19.98 3.99
N PHE A 519 -12.42 -20.60 4.04
CA PHE A 519 -11.76 -21.20 2.87
C PHE A 519 -11.66 -22.72 2.89
N ASN A 520 -12.00 -23.38 4.01
CA ASN A 520 -11.75 -24.80 4.24
C ASN A 520 -10.27 -25.20 4.08
N ARG A 521 -9.35 -24.35 4.55
CA ARG A 521 -7.89 -24.52 4.47
C ARG A 521 -7.22 -24.11 5.79
N SER A 522 -6.05 -24.68 6.08
CA SER A 522 -5.20 -24.22 7.20
C SER A 522 -4.44 -22.97 6.77
N MET A 523 -4.58 -21.91 7.57
CA MET A 523 -3.87 -20.64 7.39
C MET A 523 -2.36 -20.85 7.47
N GLU A 524 -1.91 -21.67 8.42
CA GLU A 524 -0.49 -21.95 8.63
C GLU A 524 0.13 -22.64 7.42
N LYS A 525 -0.57 -23.62 6.82
CA LYS A 525 -0.07 -24.32 5.62
C LYS A 525 0.04 -23.40 4.42
N ASP A 526 -0.95 -22.54 4.20
CA ASP A 526 -0.93 -21.60 3.06
C ASP A 526 0.21 -20.57 3.24
N VAL A 527 0.31 -19.93 4.41
CA VAL A 527 1.36 -18.95 4.72
C VAL A 527 2.76 -19.59 4.76
N GLU A 528 2.92 -20.80 5.30
CA GLU A 528 4.19 -21.53 5.23
C GLU A 528 4.54 -22.05 3.82
N SER A 529 3.59 -22.11 2.88
CA SER A 529 3.88 -22.54 1.50
C SER A 529 4.37 -21.40 0.61
N ASP A 530 3.93 -20.18 0.88
CA ASP A 530 4.23 -18.98 0.10
C ASP A 530 5.52 -18.28 0.59
N LEU A 531 5.79 -18.33 1.90
CA LEU A 531 6.98 -17.75 2.51
C LEU A 531 8.21 -18.68 2.47
N SER A 532 9.41 -18.09 2.47
CA SER A 532 10.69 -18.80 2.49
C SER A 532 11.63 -18.33 3.61
N ALA A 533 12.70 -19.11 3.84
CA ALA A 533 13.79 -18.83 4.78
C ALA A 533 13.32 -18.34 6.18
N GLU A 534 14.03 -17.38 6.78
CA GLU A 534 13.71 -16.91 8.14
C GLU A 534 12.39 -16.14 8.24
N THR A 535 11.88 -15.58 7.14
CA THR A 535 10.53 -15.00 7.09
C THR A 535 9.48 -16.06 7.40
N LYS A 536 9.59 -17.25 6.78
CA LYS A 536 8.73 -18.39 7.11
C LYS A 536 8.87 -18.80 8.58
N ASN A 537 10.09 -18.83 9.12
CA ASN A 537 10.33 -19.17 10.52
C ASN A 537 9.70 -18.16 11.49
N LEU A 538 9.77 -16.86 11.18
CA LEU A 538 9.13 -15.79 11.96
C LEU A 538 7.61 -15.96 11.96
N PHE A 539 6.96 -16.04 10.80
CA PHE A 539 5.51 -16.19 10.72
C PHE A 539 5.02 -17.52 11.32
N LYS A 540 5.79 -18.61 11.22
CA LYS A 540 5.48 -19.88 11.90
C LYS A 540 5.44 -19.74 13.43
N ARG A 541 6.36 -18.96 14.02
CA ARG A 541 6.37 -18.66 15.47
C ARG A 541 5.24 -17.73 15.89
N VAL A 542 4.86 -16.78 15.04
CA VAL A 542 3.71 -15.89 15.31
C VAL A 542 2.40 -16.68 15.23
N MET A 543 2.24 -17.54 14.23
CA MET A 543 1.04 -18.37 14.03
C MET A 543 0.88 -19.51 15.03
N SER A 544 1.89 -19.87 15.84
CA SER A 544 1.71 -20.84 16.93
C SER A 544 0.85 -20.29 18.08
N ALA A 545 0.69 -18.96 18.19
CA ALA A 545 -0.07 -18.30 19.25
C ALA A 545 0.43 -18.68 20.66
N THR A 546 1.76 -18.57 20.86
CA THR A 546 2.48 -18.92 22.09
C THR A 546 3.34 -17.79 22.66
N ARG A 547 3.14 -16.53 22.25
CA ARG A 547 3.88 -15.38 22.82
C ARG A 547 3.51 -15.19 24.30
N HIS A 548 4.36 -14.54 25.09
CA HIS A 548 4.05 -14.24 26.48
C HIS A 548 2.79 -13.36 26.57
N GLU A 549 1.87 -13.71 27.48
CA GLU A 549 0.65 -12.93 27.70
C GLU A 549 1.01 -11.60 28.38
N GLU A 550 0.48 -10.48 27.87
CA GLU A 550 0.81 -9.09 28.28
C GLU A 550 0.63 -8.82 29.79
N SER A 551 -0.23 -9.62 30.44
CA SER A 551 -0.49 -9.63 31.88
C SER A 551 0.57 -10.33 32.73
N THR A 552 1.60 -10.93 32.12
CA THR A 552 2.65 -11.71 32.81
C THR A 552 3.80 -10.78 33.22
N PRO A 553 4.19 -10.72 34.51
CA PRO A 553 5.35 -9.93 34.93
C PRO A 553 6.66 -10.51 34.35
N PHE A 554 7.38 -9.72 33.57
CA PHE A 554 8.67 -10.12 33.01
C PHE A 554 9.80 -10.08 34.04
N ASN A 555 10.83 -10.91 33.85
CA ASN A 555 12.03 -10.92 34.69
C ASN A 555 13.09 -9.95 34.12
N PRO A 556 13.54 -8.90 34.84
CA PRO A 556 14.57 -7.98 34.37
C PRO A 556 15.89 -8.64 33.95
N ALA A 557 16.25 -9.79 34.54
CA ALA A 557 17.42 -10.55 34.14
C ALA A 557 17.25 -11.25 32.78
N SER A 558 16.01 -11.59 32.40
CA SER A 558 15.70 -12.10 31.05
C SER A 558 15.89 -10.99 30.02
N ILE A 559 15.31 -9.81 30.29
CA ILE A 559 15.48 -8.61 29.43
C ILE A 559 16.97 -8.27 29.22
N GLU A 560 17.80 -8.29 30.26
CA GLU A 560 19.24 -8.00 30.09
C GLU A 560 19.97 -9.09 29.29
N ASN A 561 19.50 -10.34 29.32
CA ASN A 561 20.06 -11.43 28.51
C ASN A 561 19.57 -11.37 27.06
N GLU A 562 18.29 -11.07 26.82
CA GLU A 562 17.72 -10.86 25.49
C GLU A 562 18.37 -9.66 24.77
N VAL A 563 18.62 -8.56 25.49
CA VAL A 563 19.39 -7.40 24.98
C VAL A 563 20.81 -7.80 24.58
N LYS A 564 21.51 -8.63 25.37
CA LYS A 564 22.84 -9.16 25.02
C LYS A 564 22.77 -10.11 23.81
N SER A 565 21.75 -10.97 23.74
CA SER A 565 21.53 -11.89 22.62
C SER A 565 21.25 -11.14 21.33
N ILE A 566 20.37 -10.14 21.32
CA ILE A 566 20.10 -9.31 20.13
C ILE A 566 21.38 -8.65 19.63
N HIS A 567 22.18 -8.05 20.52
CA HIS A 567 23.47 -7.45 20.15
C HIS A 567 24.49 -8.49 19.68
N GLY A 568 24.58 -9.66 20.34
CA GLY A 568 25.50 -10.74 19.97
C GLY A 568 25.18 -11.34 18.60
N ALA A 569 23.90 -11.66 18.38
CA ALA A 569 23.33 -12.14 17.12
C ALA A 569 23.55 -11.18 15.94
N THR A 570 23.78 -9.89 16.21
CA THR A 570 24.00 -8.84 15.20
C THR A 570 25.43 -8.28 15.17
N ALA A 571 26.36 -8.86 15.92
CA ALA A 571 27.78 -8.52 15.88
C ALA A 571 28.60 -9.38 14.88
N GLY A 572 27.93 -10.30 14.17
CA GLY A 572 28.57 -11.29 13.29
C GLY A 572 29.01 -10.71 11.94
N ARG A 573 30.33 -10.61 11.69
CA ARG A 573 30.94 -10.00 10.49
C ARG A 573 30.63 -10.64 9.12
N ILE A 574 29.79 -11.69 9.05
CA ILE A 574 29.52 -12.44 7.80
C ILE A 574 28.01 -12.72 7.63
N THR A 575 27.33 -13.17 8.69
CA THR A 575 25.87 -13.36 8.72
C THR A 575 25.34 -13.09 10.12
N ASN A 576 24.28 -12.28 10.24
CA ASN A 576 23.56 -12.10 11.49
C ASN A 576 22.74 -13.36 11.83
N ASN A 577 22.61 -13.70 13.13
CA ASN A 577 21.77 -14.79 13.61
C ASN A 577 20.29 -14.37 13.62
N VAL A 578 19.73 -14.20 12.42
CA VAL A 578 18.34 -13.75 12.19
C VAL A 578 17.34 -14.60 12.98
N ALA A 579 17.55 -15.92 13.06
CA ALA A 579 16.68 -16.86 13.74
C ALA A 579 16.55 -16.60 15.25
N GLU A 580 17.62 -16.12 15.92
CA GLU A 580 17.62 -15.79 17.36
C GLU A 580 16.85 -14.49 17.62
N VAL A 581 17.10 -13.44 16.82
CA VAL A 581 16.36 -12.17 16.93
C VAL A 581 14.87 -12.39 16.64
N CYS A 582 14.53 -13.17 15.61
CA CYS A 582 13.14 -13.56 15.31
C CYS A 582 12.51 -14.42 16.41
N ALA A 583 13.29 -15.27 17.09
CA ALA A 583 12.79 -16.09 18.19
C ALA A 583 12.43 -15.24 19.41
N ILE A 584 13.26 -14.26 19.77
CA ILE A 584 12.96 -13.29 20.85
C ILE A 584 11.72 -12.49 20.46
N PHE A 585 11.74 -11.83 19.29
CA PHE A 585 10.66 -10.94 18.86
C PHE A 585 9.29 -11.62 18.76
N ALA A 586 9.22 -12.86 18.28
CA ALA A 586 7.95 -13.60 18.19
C ALA A 586 7.46 -14.15 19.54
N GLN A 587 8.33 -14.25 20.54
CA GLN A 587 8.00 -14.82 21.85
C GLN A 587 7.65 -13.75 22.89
N SER A 588 8.29 -12.58 22.84
CA SER A 588 8.05 -11.47 23.78
C SER A 588 6.62 -10.91 23.71
N SER A 589 6.12 -10.48 24.86
CA SER A 589 5.01 -9.54 25.04
C SER A 589 5.40 -8.12 24.59
N ASP A 590 4.44 -7.21 24.47
CA ASP A 590 4.71 -5.81 24.09
C ASP A 590 5.39 -5.06 25.24
N ASN A 591 5.01 -5.35 26.49
CA ASN A 591 5.74 -4.92 27.69
C ASN A 591 7.21 -5.35 27.69
N GLU A 592 7.51 -6.59 27.31
CA GLU A 592 8.90 -7.07 27.17
C GLU A 592 9.63 -6.37 26.03
N LEU A 593 9.05 -6.26 24.83
CA LEU A 593 9.67 -5.55 23.69
C LEU A 593 9.99 -4.08 24.04
N ARG A 594 9.11 -3.40 24.80
CA ARG A 594 9.34 -2.04 25.29
C ARG A 594 10.50 -1.98 26.30
N ALA A 595 10.57 -2.95 27.22
CA ALA A 595 11.67 -3.08 28.19
C ALA A 595 13.01 -3.41 27.53
N ILE A 596 13.03 -4.31 26.55
CA ILE A 596 14.20 -4.64 25.70
C ILE A 596 14.67 -3.38 24.97
N SER A 597 13.77 -2.62 24.34
CA SER A 597 14.12 -1.38 23.62
C SER A 597 14.80 -0.35 24.53
N HIS A 598 14.20 -0.07 25.70
CA HIS A 598 14.79 0.84 26.70
C HIS A 598 16.15 0.33 27.19
N LYS A 599 16.26 -0.95 27.56
CA LYS A 599 17.48 -1.54 28.13
C LYS A 599 18.60 -1.71 27.09
N PHE A 600 18.26 -1.82 25.81
CA PHE A 600 19.21 -1.78 24.70
C PHE A 600 19.80 -0.38 24.52
N HIS A 601 18.97 0.68 24.53
CA HIS A 601 19.45 2.07 24.51
C HIS A 601 20.34 2.36 25.73
N GLU A 602 19.89 1.99 26.93
CA GLU A 602 20.63 2.19 28.19
C GLU A 602 22.04 1.56 28.14
N ARG A 603 22.17 0.37 27.53
CA ARG A 603 23.40 -0.41 27.48
C ARG A 603 24.34 -0.06 26.33
N TYR A 604 23.80 0.29 25.17
CA TYR A 604 24.57 0.44 23.92
C TYR A 604 24.53 1.86 23.33
N HIS A 605 23.76 2.77 23.93
CA HIS A 605 23.60 4.18 23.53
C HIS A 605 23.14 4.37 22.06
N VAL A 606 22.38 3.39 21.55
CA VAL A 606 21.79 3.38 20.21
C VAL A 606 20.35 2.86 20.32
N GLU A 607 19.41 3.50 19.61
CA GLU A 607 18.03 3.02 19.54
C GLU A 607 17.96 1.61 18.94
N LEU A 608 17.20 0.71 19.57
CA LEU A 608 16.99 -0.64 19.04
C LEU A 608 16.39 -0.62 17.62
N GLU A 609 15.51 0.34 17.31
CA GLU A 609 14.98 0.49 15.95
C GLU A 609 16.07 0.87 14.94
N LYS A 610 16.96 1.81 15.27
CA LYS A 610 18.08 2.22 14.41
C LYS A 610 19.09 1.08 14.24
N HIS A 611 19.32 0.31 15.30
CA HIS A 611 20.15 -0.89 15.26
C HIS A 611 19.58 -1.92 14.29
N ILE A 612 18.30 -2.30 14.44
CA ILE A 612 17.61 -3.23 13.52
C ILE A 612 17.60 -2.70 12.08
N ALA A 613 17.34 -1.41 11.87
CA ALA A 613 17.37 -0.77 10.56
C ALA A 613 18.76 -0.80 9.89
N SER A 614 19.84 -0.91 10.67
CA SER A 614 21.22 -1.06 10.15
C SER A 614 21.65 -2.52 9.94
N GLN A 615 21.03 -3.47 10.67
CA GLN A 615 21.44 -4.89 10.70
C GLN A 615 20.58 -5.82 9.86
N PHE A 616 19.40 -5.38 9.44
CA PHE A 616 18.47 -6.13 8.62
C PHE A 616 18.09 -5.32 7.38
N SER A 617 17.70 -6.00 6.30
CA SER A 617 17.22 -5.36 5.07
C SER A 617 15.97 -6.04 4.51
N GLY A 618 15.28 -5.36 3.59
CA GLY A 618 14.02 -5.82 3.01
C GLY A 618 12.96 -6.15 4.05
N HIS A 619 12.06 -7.06 3.67
CA HIS A 619 10.88 -7.41 4.47
C HIS A 619 11.19 -7.82 5.92
N MET A 620 12.29 -8.54 6.19
CA MET A 620 12.65 -8.95 7.57
C MET A 620 12.90 -7.75 8.48
N LYS A 621 13.55 -6.70 7.96
CA LYS A 621 13.73 -5.43 8.68
C LYS A 621 12.38 -4.75 8.94
N ASP A 622 11.51 -4.73 7.93
CA ASP A 622 10.19 -4.10 8.03
C ASP A 622 9.27 -4.85 9.02
N ALA A 623 9.34 -6.18 9.06
CA ALA A 623 8.63 -7.03 10.03
C ALA A 623 9.10 -6.79 11.48
N LEU A 624 10.41 -6.82 11.73
CA LEU A 624 10.98 -6.58 13.06
C LEU A 624 10.69 -5.15 13.56
N ILE A 625 10.75 -4.13 12.68
CA ILE A 625 10.38 -2.75 13.02
C ILE A 625 8.87 -2.63 13.27
N HIS A 626 8.01 -3.31 12.51
CA HIS A 626 6.56 -3.32 12.77
C HIS A 626 6.26 -3.90 14.16
N MET A 627 6.90 -5.00 14.54
CA MET A 627 6.76 -5.61 15.88
C MET A 627 7.27 -4.69 16.98
N LEU A 628 8.47 -4.11 16.83
CA LEU A 628 9.02 -3.16 17.80
C LEU A 628 8.10 -1.95 18.00
N ARG A 629 7.66 -1.31 16.91
CA ARG A 629 6.77 -0.15 16.97
C ARG A 629 5.39 -0.49 17.52
N THR A 630 4.88 -1.71 17.33
CA THR A 630 3.63 -2.15 17.98
C THR A 630 3.74 -2.02 19.51
N ALA A 631 4.90 -2.38 20.06
CA ALA A 631 5.18 -2.30 21.49
C ALA A 631 5.55 -0.89 21.99
N THR A 632 6.31 -0.12 21.21
CA THR A 632 6.84 1.19 21.65
C THR A 632 5.96 2.38 21.30
N ASP A 633 5.40 2.44 20.09
CA ASP A 633 4.51 3.51 19.62
C ASP A 633 3.58 3.00 18.48
N PRO A 634 2.48 2.31 18.83
CA PRO A 634 1.55 1.78 17.83
C PRO A 634 0.79 2.89 17.08
N ALA A 635 0.71 4.10 17.64
CA ALA A 635 0.05 5.23 16.99
C ALA A 635 0.92 5.80 15.86
N TYR A 636 2.22 5.97 16.09
CA TYR A 636 3.17 6.34 15.05
C TYR A 636 3.43 5.18 14.07
N ARG A 637 3.38 3.91 14.51
CA ARG A 637 3.43 2.74 13.60
C ARG A 637 2.43 2.89 12.47
N ASP A 638 1.17 3.14 12.81
CA ASP A 638 0.07 3.19 11.85
C ASP A 638 0.01 4.53 11.10
N ALA A 639 0.40 5.64 11.75
CA ALA A 639 0.54 6.93 11.07
C ALA A 639 1.61 6.90 9.97
N ALA A 640 2.76 6.30 10.26
CA ALA A 640 3.83 6.11 9.28
C ALA A 640 3.45 5.08 8.21
N ALA A 641 2.73 4.02 8.57
CA ALA A 641 2.21 3.05 7.62
C ALA A 641 1.17 3.67 6.67
N LEU A 642 0.34 4.62 7.13
CA LEU A 642 -0.57 5.38 6.27
C LEU A 642 0.20 6.33 5.34
N GLU A 643 1.17 7.10 5.83
CA GLU A 643 1.99 7.95 4.96
C GLU A 643 2.74 7.13 3.91
N GLU A 644 3.24 5.93 4.26
CA GLU A 644 3.88 5.01 3.33
C GLU A 644 2.95 4.58 2.17
N THR A 645 1.61 4.68 2.32
CA THR A 645 0.67 4.45 1.21
C THR A 645 0.43 5.66 0.31
N MET A 646 0.75 6.88 0.77
CA MET A 646 0.44 8.14 0.09
C MET A 646 1.68 8.94 -0.33
N ALA A 647 2.87 8.53 0.10
CA ALA A 647 4.13 9.23 -0.19
C ALA A 647 4.69 8.86 -1.56
N GLY A 648 4.86 9.87 -2.42
CA GLY A 648 5.44 9.75 -3.76
C GLY A 648 4.44 10.10 -4.87
N ALA A 649 4.60 9.47 -6.03
CA ALA A 649 3.73 9.68 -7.18
C ALA A 649 2.61 8.63 -7.21
N GLY A 650 1.38 9.08 -6.92
CA GLY A 650 0.19 8.21 -6.80
C GLY A 650 0.13 7.49 -5.45
N THR A 651 -1.07 7.02 -5.11
CA THR A 651 -1.36 6.34 -3.85
C THR A 651 -1.42 4.82 -4.04
N LYS A 652 -1.05 4.07 -3.00
CA LYS A 652 -1.15 2.60 -2.93
C LYS A 652 -2.56 2.21 -2.47
N ASP A 653 -3.58 2.54 -3.26
CA ASP A 653 -4.99 2.58 -2.83
C ASP A 653 -5.49 1.33 -2.09
N PHE A 654 -5.15 0.13 -2.58
CA PHE A 654 -5.50 -1.14 -1.90
C PHE A 654 -4.95 -1.20 -0.47
N GLN A 655 -3.73 -0.71 -0.23
CA GLN A 655 -3.12 -0.62 1.09
C GLN A 655 -3.79 0.46 1.94
N LEU A 656 -4.09 1.63 1.35
CA LEU A 656 -4.73 2.76 2.04
C LEU A 656 -6.14 2.37 2.53
N VAL A 657 -6.96 1.75 1.67
CA VAL A 657 -8.26 1.16 2.04
C VAL A 657 -8.09 0.20 3.20
N THR A 658 -7.17 -0.76 3.06
CA THR A 658 -6.95 -1.80 4.07
C THR A 658 -6.54 -1.20 5.43
N ARG A 659 -5.63 -0.22 5.44
CA ARG A 659 -5.14 0.42 6.66
C ARG A 659 -6.20 1.30 7.32
N ILE A 660 -6.96 2.10 6.55
CA ILE A 660 -8.09 2.90 7.09
C ILE A 660 -9.20 1.98 7.64
N VAL A 661 -9.60 0.94 6.89
CA VAL A 661 -10.64 0.01 7.34
C VAL A 661 -10.19 -0.77 8.58
N ARG A 662 -8.91 -1.12 8.74
CA ARG A 662 -8.46 -1.77 9.98
C ARG A 662 -8.40 -0.82 11.18
N LEU A 663 -8.22 0.49 10.98
CA LEU A 663 -8.24 1.50 12.03
C LEU A 663 -9.65 1.90 12.50
N HIS A 664 -10.64 2.02 11.60
CA HIS A 664 -11.97 2.53 11.98
C HIS A 664 -12.68 1.67 13.04
N TRP A 665 -12.39 0.37 13.10
CA TRP A 665 -12.90 -0.56 14.11
C TRP A 665 -12.46 -0.22 15.56
N ASN A 666 -11.40 0.58 15.74
CA ASN A 666 -10.95 1.03 17.05
C ASN A 666 -10.78 2.57 17.05
N LYS A 667 -11.89 3.28 17.24
CA LYS A 667 -11.92 4.75 17.24
C LYS A 667 -10.94 5.39 18.23
N GLN A 668 -10.75 4.80 19.41
CA GLN A 668 -9.78 5.29 20.40
C GLN A 668 -8.33 5.20 19.91
N HIS A 669 -7.98 4.15 19.15
CA HIS A 669 -6.66 4.02 18.52
C HIS A 669 -6.54 4.92 17.29
N LEU A 670 -7.55 4.96 16.42
CA LEU A 670 -7.61 5.88 15.29
C LEU A 670 -7.39 7.35 15.73
N ASP A 671 -7.98 7.78 16.84
CA ASP A 671 -7.77 9.12 17.41
C ASP A 671 -6.36 9.35 17.97
N GLN A 672 -5.61 8.29 18.31
CA GLN A 672 -4.18 8.39 18.62
C GLN A 672 -3.36 8.45 17.34
N VAL A 673 -3.70 7.67 16.31
CA VAL A 673 -3.07 7.71 14.97
C VAL A 673 -3.23 9.08 14.32
N LYS A 674 -4.42 9.70 14.36
CA LYS A 674 -4.65 11.09 13.90
C LYS A 674 -3.68 12.08 14.57
N LYS A 675 -3.50 11.96 15.90
CA LYS A 675 -2.62 12.83 16.71
C LYS A 675 -1.13 12.59 16.43
N ALA A 676 -0.71 11.33 16.34
CA ALA A 676 0.66 10.96 15.97
C ALA A 676 0.99 11.43 14.54
N TYR A 677 0.07 11.25 13.60
CA TYR A 677 0.20 11.74 12.23
C TYR A 677 0.40 13.26 12.20
N TYR A 678 -0.45 14.03 12.88
CA TYR A 678 -0.28 15.48 12.99
C TYR A 678 1.02 15.89 13.69
N HIS A 679 1.44 15.17 14.73
CA HIS A 679 2.69 15.44 15.45
C HIS A 679 3.93 15.28 14.55
N HIS A 680 3.97 14.22 13.74
CA HIS A 680 5.14 13.90 12.91
C HIS A 680 5.13 14.60 11.55
N TYR A 681 3.97 14.72 10.89
CA TYR A 681 3.85 15.24 9.52
C TYR A 681 3.30 16.67 9.44
N ARG A 682 2.90 17.28 10.56
CA ARG A 682 2.37 18.66 10.67
C ARG A 682 1.16 18.96 9.77
N ARG A 683 0.47 17.90 9.32
CA ARG A 683 -0.74 17.92 8.49
C ARG A 683 -1.78 17.02 9.14
N ASP A 684 -3.06 17.37 9.02
CA ASP A 684 -4.13 16.47 9.47
C ASP A 684 -4.25 15.24 8.57
N LEU A 685 -4.58 14.07 9.15
CA LEU A 685 -4.67 12.80 8.42
C LEU A 685 -5.86 12.75 7.46
N ARG A 686 -7.01 13.33 7.83
CA ARG A 686 -8.21 13.36 6.99
C ARG A 686 -7.99 14.30 5.80
N ASP A 687 -7.34 15.45 6.02
CA ASP A 687 -6.89 16.35 4.94
C ASP A 687 -5.66 15.84 4.16
N ARG A 688 -4.90 14.87 4.69
CA ARG A 688 -3.90 14.11 3.91
C ARG A 688 -4.61 13.22 2.89
N VAL A 689 -5.48 12.33 3.36
CA VAL A 689 -6.21 11.35 2.54
C VAL A 689 -7.11 12.04 1.51
N LYS A 690 -7.81 13.11 1.90
CA LYS A 690 -8.63 13.94 0.99
C LYS A 690 -7.85 14.53 -0.20
N GLY A 691 -6.53 14.70 -0.07
CA GLY A 691 -5.67 15.20 -1.14
C GLY A 691 -5.24 14.15 -2.16
N GLU A 692 -5.41 12.86 -1.85
CA GLU A 692 -4.91 11.73 -2.66
C GLU A 692 -6.02 11.01 -3.43
N VAL A 693 -7.16 10.76 -2.78
CA VAL A 693 -8.26 9.95 -3.33
C VAL A 693 -9.44 10.83 -3.75
N SER A 694 -10.34 10.33 -4.60
CA SER A 694 -11.49 11.10 -5.13
C SER A 694 -12.79 10.27 -5.21
N GLY A 695 -13.91 10.93 -5.53
CA GLY A 695 -15.24 10.29 -5.67
C GLY A 695 -15.77 9.68 -4.36
N ASP A 696 -16.68 8.71 -4.48
CA ASP A 696 -17.28 8.02 -3.32
C ASP A 696 -16.28 7.17 -2.54
N TYR A 697 -15.17 6.78 -3.20
CA TYR A 697 -13.98 6.25 -2.52
C TYR A 697 -13.39 7.27 -1.53
N GLN A 698 -13.19 8.55 -1.92
CA GLN A 698 -12.85 9.61 -0.97
C GLN A 698 -13.90 9.73 0.13
N THR A 699 -15.17 9.87 -0.23
CA THR A 699 -16.26 10.07 0.74
C THR A 699 -16.30 8.95 1.80
N LEU A 700 -16.10 7.69 1.40
CA LEU A 700 -15.99 6.55 2.31
C LEU A 700 -14.73 6.63 3.19
N MET A 701 -13.56 6.87 2.61
CA MET A 701 -12.31 6.94 3.39
C MET A 701 -12.36 8.08 4.43
N LEU A 702 -12.97 9.22 4.11
CA LEU A 702 -13.13 10.33 5.07
C LEU A 702 -14.14 10.00 6.18
N ALA A 703 -15.23 9.28 5.87
CA ALA A 703 -16.22 8.83 6.86
C ALA A 703 -15.68 7.73 7.80
N LEU A 704 -14.75 6.91 7.33
CA LEU A 704 -14.01 5.94 8.16
C LEU A 704 -12.91 6.58 9.02
N LEU A 705 -12.56 7.83 8.74
CA LEU A 705 -11.64 8.66 9.53
C LEU A 705 -12.38 9.60 10.51
N GLU A 706 -13.67 9.38 10.74
CA GLU A 706 -14.49 10.10 11.74
C GLU A 706 -14.65 9.28 13.03
#